data_AF-A0A3D5H662-F1
#
_entry.id   AF-A0A3D5H662-F1
#
_cell.length_a   1.000
_cell.length_b   1.000
_cell.length_c   1.000
_cell.angle_alpha   90.00
_cell.angle_beta   90.00
_cell.angle_gamma   90.00
#
_symmetry.space_group_name_H-M   'P 1'
#
loop_
_entity.id
_entity.type
_entity.pdbx_description
1 polymer ?
#
loop_
_entity_poly.entity_id
_entity_poly.type
_entity_poly.pdbx_seq_one_letter_code
_entity_poly.pdbx_strand_id
1 'polypeptide(L)'
;MIKTMVVLAVILSAVSTVIAQNTFTGGQDNNWNTAANWSAGHAPTAGEDVVIPADMACVVDVNTALIDDLTVEAGGQLIRNSNLTVRYVNVSGNIVCDGIVGNGAVYDALGFNIEGVTCGISGSGVFDAALIRKNASTNLTTTLTISRDISLQTSTTGIYSNANGTTFNVVIASSATVNIPYGSVAIDGLNGATGSGSGGGGNITVQGTCNVGKSLYLTTDNVAGACVVNIANGGVLKCSTAVCTNSGAATSTLDVDVGGELNFTWGGWGTVGATNNTYVLDGTVGFSAAGSQSVIGPCPYSDLVLSGTGVKTLSSVTVNGTMYLRGSVTVSGTPTYGASSVLAYEGSTSQTTSLSNEFSGVKNLKIENASGVILGSDVSVTGTISFVAGSISTNGYTLALGSNGLLSGEQVGRNIVGNVATTRDVQPNSAQTFGNIGLSVDGTDATALGSVTVSRVTGDNAVVSVGANSSIKRRYTISGGGNLARNVTFVWLQSEDNGKGPNNMGIWQNTSTTWSRVGNSENVSGNPRSITRAITSLSGSFTATDDLNPLPIQLASFIATPVANGVRLAWRTLTELNNYGFFIQQSAYSASGFADIEGSFVPGHGTTNLPHDYTFTAASVQAGQWCFRLKQMDMDGTIHYSDPVQVELPTGVTEGRLAAFRLLQNYPNPFNPSTNISFTVESAARAVVSVYNILGQHVATLFDGPAEPGRLYSVAFSGENVVSGSYYYALESGGNRISKMMMLVK
;
A
#
# COMPACT_ATOMS: atom_id res chain seq x y z
N MET A 1 62.46 60.68 -17.48
CA MET A 1 61.18 60.54 -16.76
C MET A 1 60.32 59.58 -17.56
N ILE A 2 60.37 58.29 -17.28
CA ILE A 2 59.48 57.53 -16.38
C ILE A 2 58.15 57.17 -17.04
N LYS A 3 57.91 55.85 -17.02
CA LYS A 3 56.70 55.04 -17.22
C LYS A 3 56.20 54.82 -18.66
N THR A 4 55.77 53.64 -19.11
CA THR A 4 55.72 52.23 -18.64
C THR A 4 55.06 51.46 -19.81
N MET A 5 55.71 50.44 -20.43
CA MET A 5 55.28 49.02 -20.56
C MET A 5 53.87 48.79 -21.17
N VAL A 6 53.59 47.91 -22.14
CA VAL A 6 54.18 46.64 -22.60
C VAL A 6 53.44 46.25 -23.92
N VAL A 7 54.13 45.98 -25.05
CA VAL A 7 54.38 44.65 -25.70
C VAL A 7 53.07 43.98 -26.24
N LEU A 8 52.86 43.62 -27.52
CA LEU A 8 53.54 42.66 -28.44
C LEU A 8 52.88 42.86 -29.84
N ALA A 9 53.50 43.23 -30.97
CA ALA A 9 54.55 42.61 -31.80
C ALA A 9 54.15 41.31 -32.54
N VAL A 10 54.17 41.43 -33.88
CA VAL A 10 54.37 40.39 -34.92
C VAL A 10 53.14 39.65 -35.44
N ILE A 11 52.51 40.27 -36.46
CA ILE A 11 51.80 39.57 -37.53
C ILE A 11 52.88 39.05 -38.49
N LEU A 12 53.18 37.75 -38.44
CA LEU A 12 53.93 37.08 -39.49
C LEU A 12 53.41 35.64 -39.66
N SER A 13 52.81 35.43 -40.84
CA SER A 13 52.64 34.17 -41.58
C SER A 13 52.93 32.86 -40.83
N ALA A 14 51.87 32.15 -40.48
CA ALA A 14 51.86 30.70 -40.68
C ALA A 14 50.73 30.42 -41.68
N VAL A 15 51.16 30.03 -42.88
CA VAL A 15 50.35 29.22 -43.79
C VAL A 15 49.74 28.12 -42.94
N SER A 16 48.44 28.23 -42.66
CA SER A 16 47.65 27.05 -42.36
C SER A 16 47.70 26.26 -43.67
N THR A 17 48.59 25.27 -43.70
CA THR A 17 48.31 24.05 -44.43
C THR A 17 46.94 23.62 -43.94
N VAL A 18 45.91 23.93 -44.73
CA VAL A 18 44.71 23.12 -44.81
C VAL A 18 45.24 21.72 -45.08
N ILE A 19 45.42 20.92 -44.03
CA ILE A 19 45.31 19.49 -44.20
C ILE A 19 43.90 19.36 -44.74
N ALA A 20 43.76 19.03 -46.02
CA ALA A 20 42.47 18.71 -46.59
C ALA A 20 41.88 17.66 -45.65
N GLN A 21 40.86 18.04 -44.87
CA GLN A 21 40.03 17.03 -44.24
C GLN A 21 39.47 16.22 -45.40
N ASN A 22 39.91 14.98 -45.46
CA ASN A 22 39.55 13.98 -46.45
C ASN A 22 38.10 13.54 -46.15
N THR A 23 37.17 14.49 -46.26
CA THR A 23 35.75 14.29 -46.01
C THR A 23 35.07 13.86 -47.30
N PHE A 24 34.58 12.63 -47.35
CA PHE A 24 33.92 12.06 -48.51
C PHE A 24 32.41 12.07 -48.32
N THR A 25 31.70 12.69 -49.27
CA THR A 25 30.24 12.76 -49.26
C THR A 25 29.66 11.74 -50.24
N GLY A 26 28.65 10.99 -49.79
CA GLY A 26 27.97 9.98 -50.61
C GLY A 26 27.02 10.56 -51.67
N GLY A 27 26.74 9.80 -52.74
CA GLY A 27 25.98 10.21 -53.92
C GLY A 27 25.25 9.07 -54.67
N GLN A 28 23.97 9.34 -54.96
CA GLN A 28 22.95 8.73 -55.85
C GLN A 28 22.67 7.21 -55.88
N ASP A 29 23.65 6.29 -55.91
CA ASP A 29 23.33 4.87 -56.23
C ASP A 29 23.39 3.88 -55.04
N ASN A 30 23.27 4.36 -53.79
CA ASN A 30 22.92 3.51 -52.65
C ASN A 30 23.83 2.26 -52.48
N ASN A 31 25.16 2.35 -52.70
CA ASN A 31 26.11 1.27 -52.39
C ASN A 31 27.50 1.83 -52.03
N TRP A 32 28.03 1.45 -50.86
CA TRP A 32 29.31 1.88 -50.30
C TRP A 32 30.51 1.64 -51.23
N ASN A 33 30.54 0.54 -51.99
CA ASN A 33 31.71 0.19 -52.81
C ASN A 33 31.75 0.81 -54.19
N THR A 34 30.67 1.46 -54.62
CA THR A 34 30.61 2.01 -55.98
C THR A 34 31.36 3.32 -55.99
N ALA A 35 32.55 3.34 -56.57
CA ALA A 35 33.44 4.49 -56.61
C ALA A 35 32.78 5.78 -57.12
N ALA A 36 31.87 5.67 -58.10
CA ALA A 36 31.12 6.80 -58.64
C ALA A 36 30.14 7.45 -57.65
N ASN A 37 29.82 6.76 -56.54
CA ASN A 37 28.89 7.23 -55.51
C ASN A 37 29.57 8.13 -54.47
N TRP A 38 30.84 8.50 -54.65
CA TRP A 38 31.58 9.27 -53.66
C TRP A 38 32.23 10.49 -54.31
N SER A 39 32.28 11.60 -53.58
CA SER A 39 32.78 12.91 -54.07
C SER A 39 34.19 12.89 -54.68
N ALA A 40 34.98 11.87 -54.41
CA ALA A 40 36.34 11.71 -54.92
C ALA A 40 36.52 10.60 -55.97
N GLY A 41 35.45 9.91 -56.37
CA GLY A 41 35.52 8.84 -57.36
C GLY A 41 36.20 7.56 -56.88
N HIS A 42 36.23 7.30 -55.56
CA HIS A 42 36.59 6.01 -54.96
C HIS A 42 35.80 5.76 -53.67
N ALA A 43 35.64 4.50 -53.27
CA ALA A 43 35.04 4.15 -51.99
C ALA A 43 35.94 4.59 -50.82
N PRO A 44 35.37 4.98 -49.66
CA PRO A 44 36.15 5.42 -48.51
C PRO A 44 37.20 4.38 -48.07
N THR A 45 38.42 4.84 -47.86
CA THR A 45 39.58 4.05 -47.45
C THR A 45 40.00 4.38 -46.01
N ALA A 46 41.14 3.85 -45.56
CA ALA A 46 41.53 3.96 -44.17
C ALA A 46 42.01 5.39 -43.82
N GLY A 47 41.56 5.93 -42.68
CA GLY A 47 41.92 7.28 -42.22
C GLY A 47 41.17 8.42 -42.92
N GLU A 48 40.00 8.13 -43.49
CA GLU A 48 39.14 9.11 -44.17
C GLU A 48 37.88 9.39 -43.35
N ASP A 49 37.36 10.61 -43.41
CA ASP A 49 36.09 10.99 -42.79
C ASP A 49 34.95 10.76 -43.78
N VAL A 50 33.85 10.18 -43.31
CA VAL A 50 32.69 9.84 -44.14
C VAL A 50 31.47 10.65 -43.70
N VAL A 51 30.83 11.32 -44.66
CA VAL A 51 29.57 12.03 -44.45
C VAL A 51 28.49 11.46 -45.37
N ILE A 52 27.38 11.02 -44.79
CA ILE A 52 26.16 10.68 -45.51
C ILE A 52 25.24 11.90 -45.45
N PRO A 53 25.11 12.67 -46.55
CA PRO A 53 24.40 13.94 -46.52
C PRO A 53 22.88 13.75 -46.47
N ALA A 54 22.18 14.85 -46.20
CA ALA A 54 20.72 14.92 -46.31
C ALA A 54 20.22 14.36 -47.65
N ASP A 55 19.09 13.66 -47.64
CA ASP A 55 18.41 13.07 -48.80
C ASP A 55 19.15 11.93 -49.53
N MET A 56 20.27 11.43 -48.99
CA MET A 56 20.99 10.29 -49.55
C MET A 56 20.82 9.03 -48.69
N ALA A 57 20.75 7.87 -49.35
CA ALA A 57 20.89 6.58 -48.70
C ALA A 57 22.21 5.91 -49.13
N CYS A 58 22.91 5.31 -48.18
CA CYS A 58 24.11 4.53 -48.43
C CYS A 58 23.89 3.10 -47.93
N VAL A 59 24.05 2.12 -48.82
CA VAL A 59 23.94 0.70 -48.46
C VAL A 59 25.32 0.10 -48.28
N VAL A 60 25.58 -0.48 -47.12
CA VAL A 60 26.80 -1.22 -46.82
C VAL A 60 26.63 -2.70 -47.21
N ASP A 61 27.35 -3.13 -48.24
CA ASP A 61 27.31 -4.51 -48.76
C ASP A 61 28.60 -5.32 -48.49
N VAL A 62 29.67 -4.66 -48.05
CA VAL A 62 30.93 -5.26 -47.58
C VAL A 62 31.33 -4.70 -46.22
N ASN A 63 32.39 -5.26 -45.63
CA ASN A 63 33.04 -4.60 -44.48
C ASN A 63 33.85 -3.41 -44.99
N THR A 64 33.69 -2.25 -44.38
CA THR A 64 34.36 -1.01 -44.81
C THR A 64 35.85 -1.03 -44.49
N ALA A 65 36.64 -0.14 -45.08
CA ALA A 65 37.93 0.22 -44.50
C ALA A 65 37.76 0.89 -43.13
N LEU A 66 38.84 1.00 -42.35
CA LEU A 66 38.85 1.69 -41.06
C LEU A 66 38.87 3.21 -41.27
N ILE A 67 37.69 3.80 -41.34
CA ILE A 67 37.48 5.25 -41.51
C ILE A 67 37.67 5.98 -40.17
N ASP A 68 37.97 7.27 -40.19
CA ASP A 68 38.15 8.08 -38.99
C ASP A 68 36.79 8.48 -38.39
N ASP A 69 36.13 9.52 -38.90
CA ASP A 69 34.80 9.90 -38.43
C ASP A 69 33.69 9.44 -39.39
N LEU A 70 32.50 9.14 -38.85
CA LEU A 70 31.27 8.88 -39.60
C LEU A 70 30.19 9.87 -39.18
N THR A 71 29.69 10.67 -40.12
CA THR A 71 28.54 11.55 -39.92
C THR A 71 27.38 11.11 -40.81
N VAL A 72 26.20 10.90 -40.22
CA VAL A 72 24.93 10.73 -40.95
C VAL A 72 24.08 11.96 -40.66
N GLU A 73 23.99 12.87 -41.61
CA GLU A 73 23.27 14.14 -41.46
C GLU A 73 21.75 13.91 -41.35
N ALA A 74 21.03 14.91 -40.84
CA ALA A 74 19.58 14.88 -40.80
C ALA A 74 18.98 14.64 -42.20
N GLY A 75 18.16 13.59 -42.33
CA GLY A 75 17.59 13.14 -43.62
C GLY A 75 18.46 12.14 -44.39
N GLY A 76 19.73 11.96 -44.03
CA GLY A 76 20.61 10.91 -44.57
C GLY A 76 20.31 9.53 -43.98
N GLN A 77 20.63 8.47 -44.72
CA GLN A 77 20.39 7.08 -44.30
C GLN A 77 21.63 6.20 -44.53
N LEU A 78 22.04 5.46 -43.51
CA LEU A 78 23.06 4.43 -43.58
C LEU A 78 22.44 3.07 -43.25
N ILE A 79 22.32 2.21 -44.26
CA ILE A 79 21.61 0.93 -44.14
C ILE A 79 22.48 -0.23 -44.61
N ARG A 80 22.11 -1.44 -44.23
CA ARG A 80 22.76 -2.68 -44.68
C ARG A 80 22.01 -3.27 -45.87
N ASN A 81 22.72 -3.99 -46.73
CA ASN A 81 22.07 -4.88 -47.70
C ASN A 81 21.50 -6.12 -47.00
N SER A 82 20.17 -6.23 -46.94
CA SER A 82 19.42 -7.27 -46.20
C SER A 82 19.68 -8.71 -46.67
N ASN A 83 20.19 -8.90 -47.89
CA ASN A 83 20.46 -10.23 -48.44
C ASN A 83 21.81 -10.84 -48.00
N LEU A 84 22.60 -10.13 -47.20
CA LEU A 84 23.95 -10.55 -46.81
C LEU A 84 24.01 -10.90 -45.33
N THR A 85 25.09 -11.53 -44.86
CA THR A 85 25.40 -11.62 -43.42
C THR A 85 25.70 -10.22 -42.84
N VAL A 86 25.75 -10.07 -41.51
CA VAL A 86 26.10 -8.80 -40.85
C VAL A 86 27.38 -8.22 -41.48
N ARG A 87 27.27 -6.98 -41.95
CA ARG A 87 28.39 -6.17 -42.47
C ARG A 87 28.81 -5.15 -41.43
N TYR A 88 30.09 -4.81 -41.47
CA TYR A 88 30.69 -3.93 -40.47
C TYR A 88 31.13 -2.60 -41.07
N VAL A 89 30.75 -1.52 -40.42
CA VAL A 89 31.43 -0.24 -40.56
C VAL A 89 32.52 -0.16 -39.50
N ASN A 90 33.76 0.01 -39.93
CA ASN A 90 34.94 0.12 -39.08
C ASN A 90 35.27 1.59 -38.87
N VAL A 91 35.22 2.07 -37.62
CA VAL A 91 35.37 3.50 -37.28
C VAL A 91 36.44 3.67 -36.21
N SER A 92 37.44 4.54 -36.44
CA SER A 92 38.49 4.90 -35.46
C SER A 92 38.14 6.10 -34.58
N GLY A 93 37.20 6.93 -35.02
CA GLY A 93 36.80 8.19 -34.39
C GLY A 93 35.35 8.18 -33.92
N ASN A 94 34.63 9.25 -34.21
CA ASN A 94 33.27 9.51 -33.76
C ASN A 94 32.22 9.11 -34.80
N ILE A 95 31.07 8.67 -34.31
CA ILE A 95 29.86 8.47 -35.08
C ILE A 95 28.84 9.54 -34.65
N VAL A 96 28.53 10.46 -35.55
CA VAL A 96 27.48 11.49 -35.36
C VAL A 96 26.30 11.10 -36.22
N CYS A 97 25.16 10.79 -35.60
CA CYS A 97 23.97 10.31 -36.29
C CYS A 97 22.80 11.25 -36.03
N ASP A 98 22.56 12.18 -36.96
CA ASP A 98 21.37 13.04 -37.01
C ASP A 98 20.31 12.53 -37.99
N GLY A 99 20.68 11.63 -38.91
CA GLY A 99 19.78 10.93 -39.82
C GLY A 99 19.32 9.56 -39.30
N ILE A 100 19.40 8.53 -40.15
CA ILE A 100 18.97 7.17 -39.82
C ILE A 100 20.13 6.19 -40.05
N VAL A 101 20.52 5.45 -39.02
CA VAL A 101 21.34 4.24 -39.13
C VAL A 101 20.43 3.03 -38.92
N GLY A 102 20.47 2.08 -39.86
CA GLY A 102 19.58 0.91 -39.86
C GLY A 102 18.29 1.15 -40.66
N ASN A 103 17.50 0.10 -40.83
CA ASN A 103 16.26 0.14 -41.63
C ASN A 103 14.97 0.02 -40.80
N GLY A 104 15.07 0.12 -39.47
CA GLY A 104 13.95 -0.03 -38.53
C GLY A 104 13.37 -1.45 -38.42
N ALA A 105 13.88 -2.44 -39.17
CA ALA A 105 13.43 -3.83 -39.08
C ALA A 105 14.24 -4.61 -38.05
N VAL A 106 13.56 -5.46 -37.28
CA VAL A 106 14.21 -6.39 -36.35
C VAL A 106 15.00 -7.43 -37.17
N TYR A 107 16.29 -7.61 -36.84
CA TYR A 107 17.25 -8.58 -37.42
C TYR A 107 18.00 -8.21 -38.72
N ASP A 108 17.87 -6.97 -39.21
CA ASP A 108 18.48 -6.57 -40.50
C ASP A 108 19.50 -5.42 -40.40
N ALA A 109 20.06 -5.23 -39.20
CA ALA A 109 20.85 -4.05 -38.89
C ALA A 109 22.36 -4.18 -39.18
N LEU A 110 23.04 -3.03 -39.24
CA LEU A 110 24.46 -2.88 -39.55
C LEU A 110 25.33 -3.10 -38.29
N GLY A 111 26.46 -3.78 -38.41
CA GLY A 111 27.42 -3.93 -37.31
C GLY A 111 28.43 -2.79 -37.29
N PHE A 112 28.91 -2.43 -36.10
CA PHE A 112 29.98 -1.43 -35.95
C PHE A 112 31.20 -2.05 -35.26
N ASN A 113 32.36 -1.89 -35.90
CA ASN A 113 33.65 -2.18 -35.32
C ASN A 113 34.28 -0.86 -34.88
N ILE A 114 34.48 -0.70 -33.59
CA ILE A 114 35.04 0.51 -32.99
C ILE A 114 36.51 0.29 -32.68
N GLU A 115 37.33 1.24 -33.08
CA GLU A 115 38.76 1.26 -32.83
C GLU A 115 39.22 2.66 -32.42
N GLY A 116 40.39 2.81 -31.79
CA GLY A 116 40.91 4.13 -31.40
C GLY A 116 40.87 4.37 -29.90
N VAL A 117 41.58 5.41 -29.43
CA VAL A 117 41.76 5.67 -27.99
C VAL A 117 40.46 6.15 -27.35
N THR A 118 39.75 7.06 -28.02
CA THR A 118 38.48 7.63 -27.60
C THR A 118 37.55 7.79 -28.80
N CYS A 119 36.37 7.20 -28.72
CA CYS A 119 35.34 7.20 -29.75
C CYS A 119 34.00 7.60 -29.14
N GLY A 120 33.13 8.21 -29.93
CA GLY A 120 31.79 8.65 -29.49
C GLY A 120 30.69 8.15 -30.42
N ILE A 121 29.51 7.85 -29.88
CA ILE A 121 28.26 7.76 -30.65
C ILE A 121 27.31 8.84 -30.13
N SER A 122 26.96 9.78 -30.99
CA SER A 122 26.18 10.98 -30.64
C SER A 122 25.21 11.38 -31.77
N GLY A 123 24.49 12.49 -31.60
CA GLY A 123 23.52 13.02 -32.57
C GLY A 123 22.06 12.86 -32.12
N SER A 124 21.12 13.26 -32.98
CA SER A 124 19.67 13.35 -32.70
C SER A 124 18.76 12.41 -33.53
N GLY A 125 19.31 11.72 -34.53
CA GLY A 125 18.61 10.79 -35.41
C GLY A 125 18.31 9.39 -34.83
N VAL A 126 17.98 8.42 -35.67
CA VAL A 126 17.73 7.01 -35.26
C VAL A 126 18.99 6.18 -35.41
N PHE A 127 19.36 5.39 -34.39
CA PHE A 127 20.51 4.49 -34.45
C PHE A 127 20.12 3.05 -34.10
N ASP A 128 19.80 2.27 -35.14
CA ASP A 128 19.47 0.86 -35.06
C ASP A 128 20.58 0.03 -35.71
N ALA A 129 21.45 -0.53 -34.87
CA ALA A 129 22.56 -1.38 -35.27
C ALA A 129 22.30 -2.84 -34.92
N ALA A 130 23.04 -3.78 -35.51
CA ALA A 130 22.99 -5.17 -35.12
C ALA A 130 23.75 -5.36 -33.80
N LEU A 131 24.97 -4.85 -33.76
CA LEU A 131 25.88 -4.95 -32.63
C LEU A 131 26.99 -3.90 -32.76
N ILE A 132 27.66 -3.63 -31.65
CA ILE A 132 28.85 -2.81 -31.54
C ILE A 132 29.94 -3.69 -30.92
N ARG A 133 31.12 -3.70 -31.52
CA ARG A 133 32.25 -4.43 -30.95
C ARG A 133 33.57 -3.72 -31.15
N LYS A 134 34.55 -4.04 -30.31
CA LYS A 134 35.92 -3.59 -30.54
C LYS A 134 36.48 -4.22 -31.84
N ASN A 135 37.21 -3.46 -32.64
CA ASN A 135 37.94 -4.00 -33.78
C ASN A 135 39.13 -4.87 -33.32
N ALA A 136 39.38 -5.95 -34.05
CA ALA A 136 40.40 -6.97 -33.73
C ALA A 136 41.78 -6.67 -34.35
N SER A 137 41.87 -5.65 -35.20
CA SER A 137 43.05 -5.38 -36.04
C SER A 137 44.22 -4.69 -35.33
N THR A 138 44.06 -4.31 -34.07
CA THR A 138 44.95 -3.35 -33.38
C THR A 138 44.98 -3.61 -31.87
N ASN A 139 46.14 -3.32 -31.26
CA ASN A 139 46.42 -3.58 -29.84
C ASN A 139 46.14 -2.37 -28.93
N LEU A 140 45.20 -1.50 -29.28
CA LEU A 140 44.90 -0.28 -28.50
C LEU A 140 43.83 -0.54 -27.45
N THR A 141 43.95 0.16 -26.31
CA THR A 141 42.83 0.37 -25.39
C THR A 141 41.83 1.30 -26.06
N THR A 142 40.58 0.88 -26.16
CA THR A 142 39.51 1.65 -26.79
C THR A 142 38.46 2.04 -25.79
N THR A 143 38.09 3.32 -25.77
CA THR A 143 36.99 3.84 -24.96
C THR A 143 35.90 4.40 -25.85
N LEU A 144 34.72 3.77 -25.83
CA LEU A 144 33.52 4.21 -26.54
C LEU A 144 32.57 4.93 -25.58
N THR A 145 32.19 6.17 -25.89
CA THR A 145 31.15 6.90 -25.17
C THR A 145 29.87 6.96 -26.01
N ILE A 146 28.75 6.46 -25.48
CA ILE A 146 27.43 6.51 -26.10
C ILE A 146 26.64 7.63 -25.42
N SER A 147 26.36 8.71 -26.13
CA SER A 147 25.68 9.91 -25.61
C SER A 147 24.30 10.16 -26.25
N ARG A 148 23.76 9.15 -26.94
CA ARG A 148 22.41 9.12 -27.52
C ARG A 148 21.73 7.79 -27.26
N ASP A 149 20.41 7.78 -27.46
CA ASP A 149 19.66 6.54 -27.51
C ASP A 149 20.08 5.69 -28.71
N ILE A 150 20.32 4.40 -28.48
CA ILE A 150 20.63 3.42 -29.53
C ILE A 150 19.86 2.11 -29.29
N SER A 151 19.59 1.36 -30.35
CA SER A 151 19.08 0.00 -30.25
C SER A 151 19.93 -1.00 -31.02
N LEU A 152 20.23 -2.13 -30.38
CA LEU A 152 21.04 -3.22 -30.92
C LEU A 152 20.19 -4.47 -31.14
N GLN A 153 19.88 -4.74 -32.41
CA GLN A 153 18.94 -5.76 -32.87
C GLN A 153 19.62 -7.12 -33.09
N THR A 154 20.26 -7.67 -32.05
CA THR A 154 20.90 -8.99 -32.09
C THR A 154 20.27 -9.97 -31.09
N SER A 155 20.21 -11.25 -31.49
CA SER A 155 19.88 -12.36 -30.58
C SER A 155 21.11 -12.91 -29.84
N THR A 156 22.32 -12.45 -30.15
CA THR A 156 23.59 -12.88 -29.53
C THR A 156 24.10 -11.80 -28.58
N THR A 157 25.30 -11.26 -28.80
CA THR A 157 25.92 -10.24 -27.95
C THR A 157 25.93 -8.91 -28.68
N GLY A 158 25.25 -7.92 -28.11
CA GLY A 158 25.09 -6.58 -28.68
C GLY A 158 26.33 -5.72 -28.52
N ILE A 159 26.98 -5.78 -27.34
CA ILE A 159 28.21 -5.02 -27.06
C ILE A 159 29.27 -5.99 -26.59
N TYR A 160 30.41 -6.06 -27.32
CA TYR A 160 31.51 -6.92 -26.90
C TYR A 160 32.91 -6.57 -27.41
N SER A 161 33.94 -7.11 -26.76
CA SER A 161 35.31 -7.07 -27.27
C SER A 161 35.55 -8.23 -28.24
N ASN A 162 36.02 -7.94 -29.45
CA ASN A 162 36.39 -8.97 -30.43
C ASN A 162 37.92 -9.10 -30.61
N ALA A 163 38.71 -8.53 -29.70
CA ALA A 163 40.15 -8.47 -29.79
C ALA A 163 40.81 -9.10 -28.55
N ASN A 164 41.86 -9.90 -28.77
CA ASN A 164 42.64 -10.51 -27.70
C ASN A 164 43.70 -9.54 -27.16
N GLY A 165 43.95 -9.55 -25.85
CA GLY A 165 45.02 -8.77 -25.21
C GLY A 165 44.82 -7.26 -25.19
N THR A 166 43.61 -6.76 -25.46
CA THR A 166 43.26 -5.34 -25.43
C THR A 166 42.08 -5.05 -24.53
N THR A 167 41.92 -3.79 -24.15
CA THR A 167 40.82 -3.32 -23.32
C THR A 167 39.73 -2.63 -24.15
N PHE A 168 38.47 -2.99 -23.93
CA PHE A 168 37.31 -2.26 -24.48
C PHE A 168 36.49 -1.66 -23.34
N ASN A 169 36.50 -0.33 -23.26
CA ASN A 169 35.75 0.43 -22.29
C ASN A 169 34.52 1.05 -22.96
N VAL A 170 33.37 0.99 -22.29
CA VAL A 170 32.11 1.55 -22.78
C VAL A 170 31.51 2.45 -21.70
N VAL A 171 31.17 3.68 -22.05
CA VAL A 171 30.47 4.63 -21.17
C VAL A 171 29.12 4.95 -21.78
N ILE A 172 28.04 4.65 -21.05
CA ILE A 172 26.68 5.04 -21.42
C ILE A 172 26.36 6.31 -20.63
N ALA A 173 26.32 7.45 -21.31
CA ALA A 173 26.12 8.76 -20.68
C ALA A 173 24.74 8.87 -20.03
N SER A 174 24.58 9.79 -19.08
CA SER A 174 23.33 9.99 -18.33
C SER A 174 22.10 10.33 -19.19
N SER A 175 22.31 10.89 -20.38
CA SER A 175 21.26 11.22 -21.35
C SER A 175 20.93 10.08 -22.32
N ALA A 176 21.60 8.92 -22.22
CA ALA A 176 21.53 7.88 -23.23
C ALA A 176 20.85 6.61 -22.72
N THR A 177 20.07 5.99 -23.60
CA THR A 177 19.49 4.66 -23.42
C THR A 177 20.03 3.69 -24.46
N VAL A 178 20.69 2.62 -24.01
CA VAL A 178 21.12 1.50 -24.85
C VAL A 178 20.11 0.36 -24.73
N ASN A 179 19.45 -0.01 -25.82
CA ASN A 179 18.45 -1.07 -25.85
C ASN A 179 18.97 -2.31 -26.61
N ILE A 180 19.10 -3.45 -25.94
CA ILE A 180 19.56 -4.73 -26.50
C ILE A 180 18.49 -5.80 -26.22
N PRO A 181 17.30 -5.72 -26.84
CA PRO A 181 16.09 -6.42 -26.40
C PRO A 181 16.16 -7.95 -26.45
N TYR A 182 17.01 -8.51 -27.31
CA TYR A 182 17.11 -9.97 -27.52
C TYR A 182 18.51 -10.53 -27.25
N GLY A 183 19.44 -9.67 -26.82
CA GLY A 183 20.86 -9.99 -26.76
C GLY A 183 21.47 -9.76 -25.40
N SER A 184 22.76 -10.03 -25.34
CA SER A 184 23.62 -9.95 -24.16
C SER A 184 24.63 -8.80 -24.29
N VAL A 185 25.27 -8.44 -23.19
CA VAL A 185 26.47 -7.58 -23.15
C VAL A 185 27.62 -8.42 -22.63
N ALA A 186 28.81 -8.32 -23.22
CA ALA A 186 30.01 -9.00 -22.73
C ALA A 186 31.22 -8.09 -22.85
N ILE A 187 31.78 -7.60 -21.74
CA ILE A 187 32.81 -6.55 -21.79
C ILE A 187 34.21 -7.10 -22.08
N ASP A 188 34.35 -8.42 -22.01
CA ASP A 188 35.55 -9.15 -22.39
C ASP A 188 35.19 -10.49 -23.05
N GLY A 189 36.15 -11.12 -23.73
CA GLY A 189 36.01 -12.44 -24.37
C GLY A 189 35.57 -12.40 -25.84
N LEU A 190 36.24 -13.20 -26.68
CA LEU A 190 35.90 -13.34 -28.10
C LEU A 190 34.49 -13.92 -28.26
N ASN A 191 33.63 -13.24 -29.03
CA ASN A 191 32.26 -13.66 -29.39
C ASN A 191 31.24 -13.79 -28.24
N GLY A 192 31.49 -13.17 -27.08
CA GLY A 192 30.43 -12.88 -26.11
C GLY A 192 29.74 -14.08 -25.44
N ALA A 193 30.31 -15.29 -25.56
CA ALA A 193 29.91 -16.47 -24.82
C ALA A 193 31.13 -17.41 -24.69
N THR A 194 31.84 -17.34 -23.56
CA THR A 194 32.87 -18.34 -23.15
C THR A 194 34.00 -18.62 -24.16
N GLY A 195 34.35 -17.66 -25.01
CA GLY A 195 35.42 -17.85 -26.00
C GLY A 195 36.80 -17.87 -25.35
N SER A 196 37.55 -18.95 -25.55
CA SER A 196 38.95 -19.08 -25.12
C SER A 196 39.82 -17.99 -25.76
N GLY A 197 40.28 -17.02 -24.97
CA GLY A 197 41.17 -15.95 -25.39
C GLY A 197 41.76 -15.21 -24.19
N SER A 198 43.03 -14.84 -24.26
CA SER A 198 43.68 -14.03 -23.22
C SER A 198 43.21 -12.58 -23.35
N GLY A 199 42.08 -12.22 -22.75
CA GLY A 199 41.53 -10.87 -22.76
C GLY A 199 42.37 -9.88 -21.93
N GLY A 200 42.28 -8.60 -22.32
CA GLY A 200 43.00 -7.48 -21.71
C GLY A 200 42.19 -6.72 -20.65
N GLY A 201 41.01 -7.22 -20.25
CA GLY A 201 40.08 -6.53 -19.35
C GLY A 201 39.14 -5.57 -20.09
N GLY A 202 38.33 -4.83 -19.33
CA GLY A 202 37.41 -3.83 -19.87
C GLY A 202 36.42 -3.30 -18.85
N ASN A 203 35.96 -2.08 -19.05
CA ASN A 203 35.01 -1.42 -18.16
C ASN A 203 33.72 -1.05 -18.89
N ILE A 204 32.55 -1.35 -18.32
CA ILE A 204 31.32 -0.62 -18.67
C ILE A 204 30.94 0.32 -17.53
N THR A 205 30.64 1.56 -17.87
CA THR A 205 30.09 2.53 -16.93
C THR A 205 28.72 2.97 -17.41
N VAL A 206 27.68 2.72 -16.62
CA VAL A 206 26.29 3.06 -16.93
C VAL A 206 25.89 4.26 -16.09
N GLN A 207 25.77 5.43 -16.71
CA GLN A 207 25.23 6.65 -16.11
C GLN A 207 23.80 6.92 -16.57
N GLY A 208 23.43 6.44 -17.76
CA GLY A 208 22.07 6.48 -18.31
C GLY A 208 21.35 5.15 -18.12
N THR A 209 20.68 4.64 -19.15
CA THR A 209 19.96 3.36 -19.09
C THR A 209 20.57 2.32 -20.03
N CYS A 210 20.74 1.08 -19.56
CA CYS A 210 21.14 -0.06 -20.38
C CYS A 210 20.14 -1.20 -20.19
N ASN A 211 19.36 -1.51 -21.22
CA ASN A 211 18.37 -2.58 -21.21
C ASN A 211 18.90 -3.80 -21.97
N VAL A 212 19.18 -4.88 -21.26
CA VAL A 212 19.71 -6.14 -21.81
C VAL A 212 18.65 -7.22 -21.71
N GLY A 213 18.19 -7.74 -22.84
CA GLY A 213 17.15 -8.77 -22.87
C GLY A 213 17.62 -10.11 -22.32
N LYS A 214 18.91 -10.44 -22.47
CA LYS A 214 19.52 -11.67 -21.98
C LYS A 214 20.53 -11.39 -20.87
N SER A 215 21.77 -11.82 -21.04
CA SER A 215 22.74 -11.86 -19.97
C SER A 215 23.71 -10.69 -20.04
N LEU A 216 24.05 -10.15 -18.88
CA LEU A 216 25.26 -9.38 -18.70
C LEU A 216 26.39 -10.36 -18.38
N TYR A 217 27.39 -10.45 -19.24
CA TYR A 217 28.58 -11.27 -19.03
C TYR A 217 29.77 -10.43 -18.60
N LEU A 218 30.34 -10.81 -17.46
CA LEU A 218 31.68 -10.43 -17.04
C LEU A 218 32.54 -11.68 -17.24
N THR A 219 32.95 -11.99 -18.48
CA THR A 219 33.69 -13.24 -18.73
C THR A 219 35.15 -13.08 -18.36
N THR A 220 35.71 -14.11 -17.70
CA THR A 220 37.14 -14.19 -17.38
C THR A 220 37.69 -15.58 -17.70
N ASP A 221 38.27 -15.70 -18.89
CA ASP A 221 39.37 -16.64 -19.21
C ASP A 221 40.71 -15.87 -19.26
N ASN A 222 40.76 -14.70 -18.62
CA ASN A 222 41.90 -13.79 -18.68
C ASN A 222 42.97 -14.18 -17.68
N VAL A 223 44.18 -14.35 -18.20
CA VAL A 223 45.39 -14.49 -17.38
C VAL A 223 45.92 -13.12 -16.94
N ALA A 224 45.48 -12.00 -17.55
CA ALA A 224 46.18 -10.70 -17.48
C ALA A 224 45.40 -9.47 -16.95
N GLY A 225 44.07 -9.35 -17.10
CA GLY A 225 43.33 -8.10 -16.80
C GLY A 225 41.93 -8.25 -16.18
N ALA A 226 41.57 -7.32 -15.29
CA ALA A 226 40.29 -7.25 -14.57
C ALA A 226 39.17 -6.62 -15.42
N CYS A 227 37.92 -7.03 -15.19
CA CYS A 227 36.72 -6.41 -15.78
C CYS A 227 35.90 -5.68 -14.73
N VAL A 228 35.35 -4.51 -15.08
CA VAL A 228 34.48 -3.74 -14.18
C VAL A 228 33.17 -3.40 -14.87
N VAL A 229 32.07 -3.68 -14.19
CA VAL A 229 30.77 -3.07 -14.49
C VAL A 229 30.49 -2.08 -13.39
N ASN A 230 30.42 -0.80 -13.71
CA ASN A 230 29.95 0.23 -12.79
C ASN A 230 28.58 0.76 -13.22
N ILE A 231 27.60 0.70 -12.33
CA ILE A 231 26.31 1.39 -12.47
C ILE A 231 26.36 2.61 -11.56
N ALA A 232 26.65 3.76 -12.16
CA ALA A 232 26.87 5.01 -11.45
C ALA A 232 25.53 5.58 -10.92
N ASN A 233 25.63 6.64 -10.10
CA ASN A 233 24.46 7.38 -9.63
C ASN A 233 23.55 7.84 -10.79
N GLY A 234 22.26 7.48 -10.73
CA GLY A 234 21.27 7.73 -11.77
C GLY A 234 21.29 6.73 -12.93
N GLY A 235 22.30 5.86 -12.97
CA GLY A 235 22.43 4.79 -13.94
C GLY A 235 21.50 3.62 -13.64
N VAL A 236 20.92 3.04 -14.68
CA VAL A 236 20.02 1.88 -14.58
C VAL A 236 20.49 0.80 -15.57
N LEU A 237 20.85 -0.38 -15.05
CA LEU A 237 21.09 -1.56 -15.88
C LEU A 237 19.99 -2.60 -15.61
N LYS A 238 19.33 -3.04 -16.68
CA LYS A 238 18.36 -4.14 -16.63
C LYS A 238 18.94 -5.33 -17.38
N CYS A 239 18.90 -6.52 -16.79
CA CYS A 239 19.27 -7.74 -17.48
C CYS A 239 18.39 -8.92 -17.05
N SER A 240 18.33 -9.99 -17.85
CA SER A 240 17.72 -11.24 -17.40
C SER A 240 18.60 -11.94 -16.37
N THR A 241 19.91 -11.94 -16.57
CA THR A 241 20.86 -12.63 -15.69
C THR A 241 22.22 -11.96 -15.75
N ALA A 242 22.94 -11.89 -14.64
CA ALA A 242 24.34 -11.50 -14.65
C ALA A 242 25.22 -12.74 -14.46
N VAL A 243 26.25 -12.89 -15.28
CA VAL A 243 27.13 -14.06 -15.29
C VAL A 243 28.55 -13.58 -15.08
N CYS A 244 29.10 -13.87 -13.90
CA CYS A 244 30.49 -13.57 -13.52
C CYS A 244 31.25 -14.89 -13.39
N THR A 245 31.70 -15.44 -14.51
CA THR A 245 32.48 -16.67 -14.53
C THR A 245 33.96 -16.35 -14.63
N ASN A 246 34.71 -16.69 -13.59
CA ASN A 246 36.16 -16.58 -13.57
C ASN A 246 36.83 -17.96 -13.59
N SER A 247 37.65 -18.19 -14.61
CA SER A 247 38.59 -19.30 -14.72
C SER A 247 40.07 -18.83 -14.63
N GLY A 248 40.32 -17.52 -14.62
CA GLY A 248 41.64 -16.86 -14.57
C GLY A 248 42.02 -16.26 -13.21
N ALA A 249 43.14 -15.51 -13.17
CA ALA A 249 43.75 -14.98 -11.93
C ALA A 249 43.29 -13.56 -11.54
N ALA A 250 42.73 -12.78 -12.46
CA ALA A 250 42.36 -11.39 -12.22
C ALA A 250 40.95 -11.25 -11.62
N THR A 251 40.77 -10.33 -10.67
CA THR A 251 39.48 -10.09 -10.00
C THR A 251 38.55 -9.24 -10.87
N SER A 252 37.29 -9.66 -11.05
CA SER A 252 36.26 -8.85 -11.71
C SER A 252 35.32 -8.21 -10.69
N THR A 253 34.82 -7.01 -11.01
CA THR A 253 33.94 -6.24 -10.12
C THR A 253 32.61 -5.93 -10.80
N LEU A 254 31.49 -6.27 -10.14
CA LEU A 254 30.23 -5.55 -10.35
C LEU A 254 30.11 -4.52 -9.22
N ASP A 255 30.01 -3.26 -9.62
CA ASP A 255 29.81 -2.11 -8.76
C ASP A 255 28.45 -1.46 -9.07
N VAL A 256 27.63 -1.30 -8.05
CA VAL A 256 26.40 -0.54 -8.07
C VAL A 256 26.60 0.60 -7.09
N ASP A 257 27.00 1.76 -7.60
CA ASP A 257 27.26 2.95 -6.81
C ASP A 257 25.98 3.41 -6.10
N VAL A 258 26.14 4.24 -5.05
CA VAL A 258 25.01 4.91 -4.41
C VAL A 258 24.18 5.67 -5.44
N GLY A 259 22.89 5.33 -5.54
CA GLY A 259 21.95 5.89 -6.51
C GLY A 259 21.92 5.19 -7.87
N GLY A 260 22.77 4.18 -8.10
CA GLY A 260 22.68 3.28 -9.25
C GLY A 260 21.68 2.13 -9.02
N GLU A 261 21.14 1.58 -10.11
CA GLU A 261 20.12 0.53 -10.07
C GLU A 261 20.45 -0.65 -11.00
N LEU A 262 20.50 -1.86 -10.43
CA LEU A 262 20.61 -3.13 -11.17
C LEU A 262 19.32 -3.92 -11.05
N ASN A 263 18.64 -4.21 -12.16
CA ASN A 263 17.39 -4.95 -12.17
C ASN A 263 17.47 -6.26 -12.93
N PHE A 264 17.14 -7.35 -12.25
CA PHE A 264 16.98 -8.68 -12.82
C PHE A 264 15.51 -8.96 -13.19
N THR A 265 15.28 -9.28 -14.46
CA THR A 265 13.92 -9.46 -15.04
C THR A 265 13.47 -10.91 -15.22
N TRP A 266 14.39 -11.89 -15.16
CA TRP A 266 14.02 -13.31 -15.24
C TRP A 266 14.83 -14.21 -14.31
N GLY A 267 16.14 -14.31 -14.54
CA GLY A 267 17.09 -15.03 -13.68
C GLY A 267 17.64 -14.13 -12.57
N GLY A 268 18.68 -14.59 -11.88
CA GLY A 268 19.48 -13.78 -10.97
C GLY A 268 20.91 -13.71 -11.49
N TRP A 269 21.85 -14.22 -10.72
CA TRP A 269 23.17 -14.56 -11.22
C TRP A 269 23.14 -15.97 -11.85
N GLY A 270 23.79 -16.16 -13.00
CA GLY A 270 23.76 -17.43 -13.73
C GLY A 270 24.76 -18.44 -13.17
N THR A 271 26.05 -18.16 -13.35
CA THR A 271 27.18 -18.95 -12.83
C THR A 271 28.14 -18.00 -12.13
N VAL A 272 28.37 -18.22 -10.82
CA VAL A 272 29.32 -17.43 -10.02
C VAL A 272 30.41 -18.36 -9.52
N GLY A 273 31.60 -18.25 -10.09
CA GLY A 273 32.81 -18.84 -9.51
C GLY A 273 33.24 -17.98 -8.32
N ALA A 274 33.04 -18.45 -7.10
CA ALA A 274 33.23 -17.67 -5.87
C ALA A 274 34.69 -17.28 -5.56
N THR A 275 35.68 -17.73 -6.33
CA THR A 275 37.08 -17.60 -5.93
C THR A 275 37.67 -16.20 -6.17
N ASN A 276 37.22 -15.43 -7.18
CA ASN A 276 37.88 -14.19 -7.63
C ASN A 276 36.91 -13.09 -8.16
N ASN A 277 35.73 -12.88 -7.56
CA ASN A 277 34.80 -11.81 -7.95
C ASN A 277 34.48 -10.90 -6.75
N THR A 278 34.37 -9.59 -7.00
CA THR A 278 33.95 -8.58 -6.02
C THR A 278 32.59 -8.03 -6.39
N TYR A 279 31.68 -7.97 -5.41
CA TYR A 279 30.37 -7.33 -5.54
C TYR A 279 30.30 -6.14 -4.58
N VAL A 280 30.19 -4.93 -5.13
CA VAL A 280 29.97 -3.70 -4.37
C VAL A 280 28.55 -3.25 -4.70
N LEU A 281 27.63 -3.40 -3.75
CA LEU A 281 26.18 -3.21 -3.98
C LEU A 281 25.66 -2.07 -3.10
N ASP A 282 26.26 -0.89 -3.24
CA ASP A 282 25.96 0.31 -2.44
C ASP A 282 24.66 1.01 -2.88
N GLY A 283 24.23 0.78 -4.12
CA GLY A 283 22.95 1.20 -4.69
C GLY A 283 21.82 0.19 -4.53
N THR A 284 20.88 0.21 -5.48
CA THR A 284 19.67 -0.64 -5.46
C THR A 284 19.82 -1.84 -6.38
N VAL A 285 19.51 -3.04 -5.88
CA VAL A 285 19.42 -4.26 -6.68
C VAL A 285 18.01 -4.84 -6.63
N GLY A 286 17.39 -5.00 -7.79
CA GLY A 286 16.03 -5.47 -7.95
C GLY A 286 15.89 -6.86 -8.58
N PHE A 287 14.91 -7.62 -8.11
CA PHE A 287 14.51 -8.93 -8.65
C PHE A 287 13.01 -8.89 -8.93
N SER A 288 12.63 -8.87 -10.20
CA SER A 288 11.25 -8.53 -10.65
C SER A 288 10.58 -9.60 -11.51
N ALA A 289 11.23 -10.75 -11.69
CA ALA A 289 10.72 -11.81 -12.57
C ALA A 289 9.35 -12.34 -12.13
N ALA A 290 8.55 -12.79 -13.09
CA ALA A 290 7.40 -13.64 -12.81
C ALA A 290 7.86 -15.08 -12.53
N GLY A 291 7.29 -15.71 -11.51
CA GLY A 291 7.67 -17.05 -11.06
C GLY A 291 8.84 -17.05 -10.07
N SER A 292 9.30 -18.26 -9.73
CA SER A 292 10.37 -18.45 -8.74
C SER A 292 11.69 -17.88 -9.23
N GLN A 293 12.39 -17.13 -8.38
CA GLN A 293 13.66 -16.48 -8.69
C GLN A 293 14.60 -16.56 -7.48
N SER A 294 15.86 -16.92 -7.70
CA SER A 294 16.86 -16.97 -6.62
C SER A 294 17.51 -15.61 -6.41
N VAL A 295 17.55 -15.17 -5.16
CA VAL A 295 18.29 -13.99 -4.69
C VAL A 295 19.57 -14.49 -4.03
N ILE A 296 20.70 -13.90 -4.42
CA ILE A 296 21.99 -14.56 -4.26
C ILE A 296 22.80 -13.95 -3.13
N GLY A 297 23.46 -14.83 -2.39
CA GLY A 297 24.49 -14.51 -1.42
C GLY A 297 25.65 -15.52 -1.50
N PRO A 298 26.73 -15.32 -0.74
CA PRO A 298 26.90 -14.32 0.31
C PRO A 298 27.30 -12.94 -0.24
N CYS A 299 26.35 -12.00 -0.29
CA CYS A 299 26.59 -10.60 -0.68
C CYS A 299 25.79 -9.67 0.24
N PRO A 300 26.40 -8.59 0.76
CA PRO A 300 25.66 -7.53 1.44
C PRO A 300 25.01 -6.62 0.39
N TYR A 301 23.70 -6.41 0.53
CA TYR A 301 22.95 -5.44 -0.25
C TYR A 301 22.77 -4.17 0.57
N SER A 302 23.02 -3.01 -0.03
CA SER A 302 22.54 -1.73 0.52
C SER A 302 21.02 -1.72 0.41
N ASP A 303 20.46 -1.61 -0.80
CA ASP A 303 19.03 -1.72 -1.03
C ASP A 303 18.68 -2.93 -1.92
N LEU A 304 17.70 -3.72 -1.49
CA LEU A 304 17.21 -4.91 -2.18
C LEU A 304 15.73 -4.78 -2.49
N VAL A 305 15.35 -4.83 -3.77
CA VAL A 305 13.95 -4.77 -4.20
C VAL A 305 13.49 -6.14 -4.68
N LEU A 306 12.48 -6.71 -4.04
CA LEU A 306 11.83 -7.95 -4.47
C LEU A 306 10.42 -7.64 -4.96
N SER A 307 10.11 -8.02 -6.20
CA SER A 307 8.85 -7.72 -6.87
C SER A 307 8.48 -8.81 -7.87
N GLY A 308 7.41 -8.59 -8.64
CA GLY A 308 6.86 -9.57 -9.57
C GLY A 308 5.98 -10.60 -8.86
N THR A 309 5.84 -11.78 -9.46
CA THR A 309 5.03 -12.88 -8.93
C THR A 309 5.92 -14.08 -8.60
N GLY A 310 5.45 -14.98 -7.74
CA GLY A 310 6.20 -16.18 -7.35
C GLY A 310 7.15 -15.99 -6.16
N VAL A 311 7.94 -17.03 -5.88
CA VAL A 311 8.81 -17.12 -4.69
C VAL A 311 10.20 -16.57 -4.98
N LYS A 312 10.68 -15.67 -4.13
CA LYS A 312 12.07 -15.18 -4.11
C LYS A 312 12.86 -15.92 -3.06
N THR A 313 13.76 -16.79 -3.49
CA THR A 313 14.54 -17.64 -2.58
C THR A 313 15.83 -16.93 -2.18
N LEU A 314 15.95 -16.53 -0.92
CA LEU A 314 17.12 -15.93 -0.31
C LEU A 314 18.06 -17.03 0.21
N SER A 315 19.31 -17.01 -0.23
CA SER A 315 20.36 -17.90 0.28
C SER A 315 21.56 -17.08 0.75
N SER A 316 21.80 -17.03 2.06
CA SER A 316 22.90 -16.27 2.69
C SER A 316 22.92 -14.78 2.33
N VAL A 317 21.74 -14.16 2.25
CA VAL A 317 21.58 -12.74 1.89
C VAL A 317 21.67 -11.86 3.13
N THR A 318 22.47 -10.80 3.07
CA THR A 318 22.52 -9.76 4.10
C THR A 318 21.99 -8.45 3.52
N VAL A 319 21.08 -7.77 4.23
CA VAL A 319 20.56 -6.45 3.85
C VAL A 319 20.97 -5.42 4.89
N ASN A 320 21.74 -4.41 4.48
CA ASN A 320 22.26 -3.35 5.33
C ASN A 320 21.39 -2.08 5.33
N GLY A 321 20.82 -1.73 4.18
CA GLY A 321 19.84 -0.66 4.00
C GLY A 321 18.42 -1.21 4.00
N THR A 322 17.69 -1.06 2.90
CA THR A 322 16.26 -1.40 2.83
C THR A 322 15.97 -2.60 1.96
N MET A 323 15.19 -3.55 2.48
CA MET A 323 14.56 -4.62 1.72
C MET A 323 13.13 -4.22 1.37
N TYR A 324 12.85 -3.93 0.10
CA TYR A 324 11.52 -3.60 -0.39
C TYR A 324 10.81 -4.86 -0.89
N LEU A 325 9.60 -5.12 -0.37
CA LEU A 325 8.69 -6.14 -0.87
C LEU A 325 7.53 -5.48 -1.61
N ARG A 326 7.41 -5.75 -2.91
CA ARG A 326 6.41 -5.14 -3.80
C ARG A 326 5.45 -6.15 -4.40
N GLY A 327 4.19 -5.73 -4.58
CA GLY A 327 3.17 -6.56 -5.23
C GLY A 327 2.92 -7.86 -4.49
N SER A 328 2.62 -8.95 -5.20
CA SER A 328 2.31 -10.26 -4.61
C SER A 328 3.54 -11.17 -4.44
N VAL A 329 4.72 -10.57 -4.23
CA VAL A 329 5.96 -11.33 -4.06
C VAL A 329 5.91 -12.15 -2.77
N THR A 330 6.47 -13.35 -2.81
CA THR A 330 6.68 -14.17 -1.62
C THR A 330 8.17 -14.45 -1.44
N VAL A 331 8.60 -14.66 -0.22
CA VAL A 331 10.00 -14.84 0.15
C VAL A 331 10.18 -16.21 0.79
N SER A 332 11.24 -16.91 0.39
CA SER A 332 11.69 -18.14 1.02
C SER A 332 13.14 -17.95 1.50
N GLY A 333 13.47 -18.50 2.66
CA GLY A 333 14.77 -18.31 3.31
C GLY A 333 14.78 -17.17 4.33
N THR A 334 15.86 -17.08 5.10
CA THR A 334 16.02 -16.13 6.19
C THR A 334 17.14 -15.14 5.86
N PRO A 335 16.84 -13.88 5.54
CA PRO A 335 17.86 -12.86 5.35
C PRO A 335 18.50 -12.47 6.69
N THR A 336 19.71 -11.95 6.64
CA THR A 336 20.36 -11.29 7.77
C THR A 336 20.18 -9.78 7.65
N TYR A 337 19.67 -9.14 8.70
CA TYR A 337 19.40 -7.71 8.74
C TYR A 337 20.52 -6.96 9.48
N GLY A 338 21.13 -6.00 8.79
CA GLY A 338 22.11 -5.07 9.37
C GLY A 338 21.49 -4.18 10.45
N ALA A 339 22.33 -3.52 11.26
CA ALA A 339 21.90 -2.80 12.47
C ALA A 339 20.85 -1.70 12.21
N SER A 340 20.94 -1.02 11.07
CA SER A 340 20.04 0.07 10.67
C SER A 340 19.05 -0.34 9.57
N SER A 341 19.00 -1.62 9.24
CA SER A 341 18.22 -2.09 8.09
C SER A 341 16.72 -1.92 8.28
N VAL A 342 16.00 -1.84 7.16
CA VAL A 342 14.55 -1.67 7.11
C VAL A 342 13.96 -2.76 6.23
N LEU A 343 12.95 -3.47 6.72
CA LEU A 343 12.03 -4.24 5.87
C LEU A 343 10.86 -3.32 5.50
N ALA A 344 10.63 -3.08 4.21
CA ALA A 344 9.60 -2.19 3.71
C ALA A 344 8.58 -2.95 2.85
N TYR A 345 7.30 -2.81 3.17
CA TYR A 345 6.20 -3.29 2.32
C TYR A 345 5.66 -2.13 1.50
N GLU A 346 5.74 -2.21 0.18
CA GLU A 346 5.33 -1.16 -0.76
C GLU A 346 4.36 -1.74 -1.80
N GLY A 347 3.31 -1.00 -2.13
CA GLY A 347 2.44 -1.41 -3.22
C GLY A 347 1.01 -0.89 -3.12
N SER A 348 0.23 -1.28 -4.12
CA SER A 348 -1.19 -0.94 -4.26
C SER A 348 -2.12 -2.13 -4.07
N THR A 349 -1.59 -3.35 -3.93
CA THR A 349 -2.35 -4.58 -3.65
C THR A 349 -2.06 -5.05 -2.24
N SER A 350 -3.07 -5.57 -1.53
CA SER A 350 -2.86 -6.12 -0.19
C SER A 350 -1.82 -7.25 -0.24
N GLN A 351 -0.87 -7.20 0.69
CA GLN A 351 0.23 -8.16 0.78
C GLN A 351 0.03 -9.09 1.97
N THR A 352 0.19 -10.39 1.77
CA THR A 352 0.25 -11.35 2.89
C THR A 352 1.71 -11.72 3.12
N THR A 353 2.17 -11.57 4.36
CA THR A 353 3.53 -11.96 4.76
C THR A 353 3.70 -13.46 4.55
N SER A 354 4.72 -13.87 3.83
CA SER A 354 4.74 -15.20 3.23
C SER A 354 5.23 -16.30 4.18
N LEU A 355 6.01 -15.97 5.22
CA LEU A 355 6.54 -16.86 6.26
C LEU A 355 7.05 -16.05 7.48
N SER A 356 7.24 -16.69 8.66
CA SER A 356 7.92 -16.07 9.82
C SER A 356 9.37 -15.64 9.55
N ASN A 357 10.00 -16.25 8.54
CA ASN A 357 11.44 -16.14 8.30
C ASN A 357 11.86 -14.77 7.75
N GLU A 358 11.01 -14.09 6.98
CA GLU A 358 11.30 -12.73 6.50
C GLU A 358 11.33 -11.71 7.66
N PHE A 359 10.68 -12.02 8.78
CA PHE A 359 10.73 -11.19 9.99
C PHE A 359 11.88 -11.55 10.94
N SER A 360 12.60 -12.64 10.69
CA SER A 360 13.66 -13.10 11.58
C SER A 360 14.81 -12.09 11.62
N GLY A 361 14.97 -11.42 12.76
CA GLY A 361 16.05 -10.46 12.99
C GLY A 361 15.76 -9.04 12.47
N VAL A 362 14.55 -8.76 11.96
CA VAL A 362 14.15 -7.44 11.47
C VAL A 362 14.36 -6.37 12.53
N LYS A 363 15.10 -5.32 12.14
CA LYS A 363 15.37 -4.16 12.99
C LYS A 363 14.23 -3.17 12.89
N ASN A 364 13.99 -2.63 11.70
CA ASN A 364 12.93 -1.66 11.46
C ASN A 364 11.95 -2.19 10.42
N LEU A 365 10.68 -1.86 10.57
CA LEU A 365 9.61 -2.20 9.63
C LEU A 365 8.98 -0.91 9.11
N LYS A 366 8.78 -0.81 7.80
CA LYS A 366 8.14 0.33 7.15
C LYS A 366 6.94 -0.15 6.35
N ILE A 367 5.78 0.44 6.61
CA ILE A 367 4.52 0.12 5.92
C ILE A 367 4.19 1.27 4.98
N GLU A 368 4.40 1.02 3.68
CA GLU A 368 4.15 1.92 2.54
C GLU A 368 3.18 1.31 1.53
N ASN A 369 2.40 0.33 1.96
CA ASN A 369 1.38 -0.30 1.14
C ASN A 369 0.00 0.21 1.54
N ALA A 370 -0.59 1.07 0.72
CA ALA A 370 -1.89 1.68 1.00
C ALA A 370 -3.03 0.66 1.16
N SER A 371 -2.90 -0.52 0.55
CA SER A 371 -3.87 -1.63 0.66
C SER A 371 -3.62 -2.54 1.87
N GLY A 372 -2.58 -2.24 2.66
CA GLY A 372 -2.27 -2.91 3.91
C GLY A 372 -1.50 -4.22 3.77
N VAL A 373 -0.99 -4.68 4.90
CA VAL A 373 -0.22 -5.93 5.06
C VAL A 373 -0.96 -6.86 6.01
N ILE A 374 -1.09 -8.13 5.65
CA ILE A 374 -1.75 -9.17 6.44
C ILE A 374 -0.67 -10.12 6.94
N LEU A 375 -0.58 -10.31 8.27
CA LEU A 375 0.35 -11.28 8.84
C LEU A 375 -0.12 -12.72 8.58
N GLY A 376 0.85 -13.59 8.29
CA GLY A 376 0.71 -15.03 8.10
C GLY A 376 1.32 -15.86 9.23
N SER A 377 1.97 -15.21 10.20
CA SER A 377 2.52 -15.82 11.41
C SER A 377 2.73 -14.78 12.51
N ASP A 378 3.08 -15.23 13.72
CA ASP A 378 3.66 -14.34 14.73
C ASP A 378 4.99 -13.77 14.21
N VAL A 379 5.25 -12.51 14.52
CA VAL A 379 6.45 -11.77 14.07
C VAL A 379 7.00 -10.91 15.18
N SER A 380 8.30 -10.60 15.12
CA SER A 380 8.93 -9.66 16.06
C SER A 380 9.74 -8.60 15.33
N VAL A 381 9.71 -7.37 15.85
CA VAL A 381 10.49 -6.23 15.35
C VAL A 381 11.18 -5.56 16.53
N THR A 382 12.50 -5.42 16.47
CA THR A 382 13.27 -4.92 17.62
C THR A 382 13.41 -3.40 17.69
N GLY A 383 13.24 -2.71 16.57
CA GLY A 383 13.33 -1.26 16.41
C GLY A 383 11.99 -0.66 15.99
N THR A 384 12.02 0.32 15.08
CA THR A 384 10.82 1.12 14.79
C THR A 384 9.94 0.49 13.72
N ILE A 385 8.63 0.42 13.98
CA ILE A 385 7.59 0.21 12.98
C ILE A 385 7.02 1.56 12.59
N SER A 386 7.21 1.93 11.33
CA SER A 386 6.79 3.22 10.77
C SER A 386 5.63 3.04 9.81
N PHE A 387 4.51 3.70 10.07
CA PHE A 387 3.34 3.72 9.20
C PHE A 387 3.36 4.94 8.29
N VAL A 388 3.65 4.73 7.01
CA VAL A 388 3.66 5.78 5.98
C VAL A 388 2.41 5.69 5.11
N ALA A 389 1.96 4.49 4.74
CA ALA A 389 0.70 4.25 4.05
C ALA A 389 0.15 2.85 4.36
N GLY A 390 -1.14 2.79 4.71
CA GLY A 390 -1.85 1.55 5.04
C GLY A 390 -1.57 1.02 6.45
N SER A 391 -2.21 -0.11 6.76
CA SER A 391 -2.25 -0.72 8.09
C SER A 391 -1.73 -2.15 8.06
N ILE A 392 -1.34 -2.68 9.22
CA ILE A 392 -1.05 -4.11 9.41
C ILE A 392 -2.28 -4.76 10.02
N SER A 393 -2.84 -5.78 9.35
CA SER A 393 -3.79 -6.72 9.95
C SER A 393 -3.02 -7.90 10.50
N THR A 394 -3.10 -8.17 11.81
CA THR A 394 -2.37 -9.29 12.39
C THR A 394 -3.04 -10.63 12.16
N ASN A 395 -4.29 -10.66 11.68
CA ASN A 395 -4.99 -11.88 11.29
C ASN A 395 -4.99 -12.98 12.38
N GLY A 396 -5.10 -12.58 13.65
CA GLY A 396 -5.06 -13.50 14.79
C GLY A 396 -3.65 -13.82 15.32
N TYR A 397 -2.60 -13.45 14.59
CA TYR A 397 -1.21 -13.50 15.05
C TYR A 397 -0.84 -12.29 15.90
N THR A 398 0.34 -12.37 16.50
CA THR A 398 0.93 -11.36 17.38
C THR A 398 2.12 -10.70 16.72
N LEU A 399 2.10 -9.37 16.72
CA LEU A 399 3.28 -8.56 16.46
C LEU A 399 3.98 -8.25 17.80
N ALA A 400 5.17 -8.79 18.01
CA ALA A 400 5.98 -8.50 19.20
C ALA A 400 6.95 -7.34 18.96
N LEU A 401 6.85 -6.28 19.75
CA LEU A 401 7.85 -5.20 19.79
C LEU A 401 8.95 -5.56 20.80
N GLY A 402 10.19 -5.57 20.34
CA GLY A 402 11.37 -5.78 21.19
C GLY A 402 11.53 -4.66 22.24
N SER A 403 12.52 -4.81 23.11
CA SER A 403 12.75 -3.91 24.26
C SER A 403 13.07 -2.45 23.90
N ASN A 404 13.45 -2.19 22.65
CA ASN A 404 13.68 -0.84 22.08
C ASN A 404 12.68 -0.51 20.97
N GLY A 405 11.70 -1.39 20.72
CA GLY A 405 10.78 -1.25 19.60
C GLY A 405 9.84 -0.06 19.78
N LEU A 406 9.42 0.57 18.69
CA LEU A 406 8.58 1.75 18.72
C LEU A 406 7.54 1.70 17.60
N LEU A 407 6.31 2.13 17.87
CA LEU A 407 5.35 2.48 16.84
C LEU A 407 5.45 3.98 16.52
N SER A 408 5.54 4.31 15.24
CA SER A 408 5.60 5.67 14.73
C SER A 408 4.64 5.85 13.55
N GLY A 409 3.95 7.00 13.51
CA GLY A 409 3.02 7.34 12.43
C GLY A 409 1.63 6.69 12.52
N GLU A 410 1.26 6.09 13.66
CA GLU A 410 -0.10 5.56 13.82
C GLU A 410 -1.15 6.69 13.75
N GLN A 411 -2.13 6.51 12.86
CA GLN A 411 -3.26 7.41 12.67
C GLN A 411 -4.45 6.65 12.05
N VAL A 412 -5.59 7.33 11.85
CA VAL A 412 -6.76 6.72 11.20
C VAL A 412 -6.38 6.22 9.80
N GLY A 413 -6.61 4.93 9.54
CA GLY A 413 -6.25 4.26 8.27
C GLY A 413 -4.78 3.81 8.18
N ARG A 414 -3.95 4.09 9.19
CA ARG A 414 -2.56 3.64 9.27
C ARG A 414 -2.23 3.18 10.68
N ASN A 415 -2.52 1.93 11.01
CA ASN A 415 -2.33 1.39 12.35
C ASN A 415 -2.11 -0.12 12.34
N ILE A 416 -1.99 -0.72 13.52
CA ILE A 416 -2.12 -2.17 13.69
C ILE A 416 -3.58 -2.50 14.04
N VAL A 417 -4.20 -3.37 13.24
CA VAL A 417 -5.49 -4.01 13.52
C VAL A 417 -5.22 -5.46 13.94
N GLY A 418 -5.53 -5.80 15.18
CA GLY A 418 -5.18 -7.08 15.80
C GLY A 418 -4.22 -6.91 16.98
N ASN A 419 -3.38 -7.91 17.24
CA ASN A 419 -2.58 -8.03 18.46
C ASN A 419 -1.15 -7.49 18.31
N VAL A 420 -0.76 -6.55 19.18
CA VAL A 420 0.64 -6.12 19.38
C VAL A 420 1.01 -6.28 20.85
N ALA A 421 2.21 -6.75 21.15
CA ALA A 421 2.67 -6.94 22.52
C ALA A 421 4.12 -6.48 22.71
N THR A 422 4.45 -6.03 23.91
CA THR A 422 5.83 -5.72 24.31
C THR A 422 6.04 -5.98 25.80
N THR A 423 7.27 -6.30 26.17
CA THR A 423 7.71 -6.40 27.57
C THR A 423 8.78 -5.36 27.81
N ARG A 424 8.59 -4.52 28.84
CA ARG A 424 9.53 -3.46 29.23
C ARG A 424 9.78 -3.52 30.73
N ASP A 425 11.00 -3.14 31.09
CA ASP A 425 11.37 -2.98 32.49
C ASP A 425 11.05 -1.54 32.92
N VAL A 426 10.21 -1.39 33.95
CA VAL A 426 9.76 -0.09 34.45
C VAL A 426 10.54 0.25 35.73
N GLN A 427 11.49 1.18 35.56
CA GLN A 427 12.41 1.61 36.60
C GLN A 427 11.84 2.76 37.46
N PRO A 428 12.36 2.98 38.69
CA PRO A 428 11.98 4.11 39.52
C PRO A 428 12.14 5.44 38.81
N ASN A 429 11.19 6.36 39.02
CA ASN A 429 11.20 7.71 38.49
C ASN A 429 11.36 7.78 36.94
N SER A 430 10.88 6.77 36.22
CA SER A 430 11.01 6.65 34.77
C SER A 430 9.66 6.39 34.12
N ALA A 431 9.23 7.30 33.24
CA ALA A 431 8.04 7.10 32.43
C ALA A 431 8.30 6.01 31.38
N GLN A 432 7.29 5.22 31.05
CA GLN A 432 7.39 4.15 30.05
C GLN A 432 6.19 4.17 29.12
N THR A 433 6.44 4.22 27.81
CA THR A 433 5.40 4.29 26.76
C THR A 433 5.11 2.95 26.10
N PHE A 434 5.80 1.89 26.51
CA PHE A 434 5.67 0.55 25.94
C PHE A 434 5.79 0.55 24.40
N GLY A 435 6.71 1.34 23.87
CA GLY A 435 6.89 1.46 22.42
C GLY A 435 5.74 2.18 21.72
N ASN A 436 5.06 3.09 22.40
CA ASN A 436 3.92 3.87 21.89
C ASN A 436 2.74 3.01 21.44
N ILE A 437 2.53 1.83 22.03
CA ILE A 437 1.36 0.98 21.70
C ILE A 437 0.03 1.54 22.20
N GLY A 438 -0.04 2.80 22.63
CA GLY A 438 -1.25 3.43 23.16
C GLY A 438 -1.46 3.25 24.66
N LEU A 439 -0.40 2.89 25.39
CA LEU A 439 -0.40 2.84 26.85
C LEU A 439 0.90 3.42 27.39
N SER A 440 0.84 4.25 28.42
CA SER A 440 2.02 4.69 29.16
C SER A 440 1.80 4.72 30.66
N VAL A 441 2.87 4.53 31.42
CA VAL A 441 2.91 4.78 32.87
C VAL A 441 3.74 6.03 33.13
N ASP A 442 3.34 6.81 34.14
CA ASP A 442 4.06 7.99 34.56
C ASP A 442 5.40 7.69 35.23
N GLY A 443 6.27 8.69 35.27
CA GLY A 443 7.63 8.58 35.80
C GLY A 443 7.82 9.16 37.19
N THR A 444 6.77 9.27 38.00
CA THR A 444 6.83 9.98 39.28
C THR A 444 6.98 9.08 40.51
N ASP A 445 6.92 7.76 40.33
CA ASP A 445 6.97 6.81 41.45
C ASP A 445 8.39 6.27 41.71
N ALA A 446 8.81 6.29 42.97
CA ALA A 446 10.14 5.86 43.41
C ALA A 446 10.31 4.33 43.50
N THR A 447 9.26 3.55 43.25
CA THR A 447 9.29 2.08 43.30
C THR A 447 9.38 1.50 41.89
N ALA A 448 10.23 0.50 41.67
CA ALA A 448 10.27 -0.22 40.40
C ALA A 448 9.04 -1.12 40.26
N LEU A 449 8.45 -1.21 39.06
CA LEU A 449 7.49 -2.29 38.75
C LEU A 449 8.24 -3.54 38.22
N GLY A 450 9.47 -3.36 37.75
CA GLY A 450 10.22 -4.42 37.09
C GLY A 450 9.67 -4.71 35.71
N SER A 451 9.76 -5.98 35.29
CA SER A 451 9.28 -6.44 33.98
C SER A 451 7.75 -6.42 33.89
N VAL A 452 7.23 -5.58 32.99
CA VAL A 452 5.81 -5.42 32.68
C VAL A 452 5.58 -5.75 31.21
N THR A 453 4.64 -6.64 30.96
CA THR A 453 4.18 -7.00 29.61
C THR A 453 2.84 -6.35 29.33
N VAL A 454 2.75 -5.64 28.21
CA VAL A 454 1.51 -5.02 27.73
C VAL A 454 1.20 -5.57 26.35
N SER A 455 -0.01 -6.09 26.19
CA SER A 455 -0.61 -6.44 24.90
C SER A 455 -1.74 -5.48 24.61
N ARG A 456 -1.80 -4.99 23.37
CA ARG A 456 -2.92 -4.24 22.80
C ARG A 456 -3.57 -5.10 21.73
N VAL A 457 -4.89 -5.21 21.80
CA VAL A 457 -5.73 -5.67 20.69
C VAL A 457 -6.52 -4.47 20.15
N THR A 458 -6.51 -4.29 18.83
CA THR A 458 -7.26 -3.24 18.11
C THR A 458 -8.22 -3.88 17.10
N GLY A 459 -9.42 -3.32 16.92
CA GLY A 459 -10.43 -3.80 15.97
C GLY A 459 -11.59 -4.55 16.65
N ASP A 460 -12.44 -5.21 15.86
CA ASP A 460 -13.69 -5.80 16.37
C ASP A 460 -13.45 -6.87 17.45
N ASN A 461 -12.37 -7.64 17.33
CA ASN A 461 -11.97 -8.64 18.34
C ASN A 461 -11.58 -8.04 19.70
N ALA A 462 -11.29 -6.73 19.74
CA ALA A 462 -10.99 -6.01 20.98
C ALA A 462 -12.25 -5.57 21.73
N VAL A 463 -13.42 -5.56 21.09
CA VAL A 463 -14.68 -5.13 21.71
C VAL A 463 -15.03 -6.08 22.84
N VAL A 464 -15.30 -5.51 24.01
CA VAL A 464 -15.84 -6.21 25.19
C VAL A 464 -17.33 -5.91 25.23
N SER A 465 -18.16 -6.95 25.37
CA SER A 465 -19.60 -6.78 25.54
C SER A 465 -20.07 -7.37 26.87
N VAL A 466 -20.83 -6.59 27.63
CA VAL A 466 -21.46 -7.00 28.90
C VAL A 466 -22.93 -6.58 28.85
N GLY A 467 -23.81 -7.56 28.56
CA GLY A 467 -25.23 -7.33 28.33
C GLY A 467 -25.47 -6.39 27.13
N ALA A 468 -26.25 -5.32 27.36
CA ALA A 468 -26.52 -4.19 26.46
C ALA A 468 -25.31 -3.50 25.83
N ASN A 469 -24.17 -3.63 26.49
CA ASN A 469 -23.13 -2.61 26.44
C ASN A 469 -21.87 -3.13 25.77
N SER A 470 -21.28 -2.31 24.91
CA SER A 470 -20.01 -2.58 24.25
C SER A 470 -18.94 -1.57 24.65
N SER A 471 -17.67 -1.95 24.54
CA SER A 471 -16.52 -1.05 24.67
C SER A 471 -16.08 -0.46 23.33
N ILE A 472 -15.07 0.41 23.36
CA ILE A 472 -14.30 0.79 22.16
C ILE A 472 -13.60 -0.44 21.55
N LYS A 473 -13.15 -0.32 20.30
CA LYS A 473 -12.39 -1.33 19.54
C LYS A 473 -10.91 -1.38 19.95
N ARG A 474 -10.63 -1.23 21.24
CA ARG A 474 -9.29 -1.23 21.84
C ARG A 474 -9.34 -1.91 23.21
N ARG A 475 -8.47 -2.89 23.42
CA ARG A 475 -8.31 -3.58 24.70
C ARG A 475 -6.82 -3.73 25.01
N TYR A 476 -6.45 -3.38 26.23
CA TYR A 476 -5.12 -3.61 26.76
C TYR A 476 -5.16 -4.78 27.72
N THR A 477 -4.11 -5.59 27.75
CA THR A 477 -3.88 -6.59 28.79
C THR A 477 -2.49 -6.36 29.35
N ILE A 478 -2.41 -6.14 30.65
CA ILE A 478 -1.17 -5.86 31.36
C ILE A 478 -0.89 -7.03 32.32
N SER A 479 0.36 -7.47 32.35
CA SER A 479 0.84 -8.52 33.26
C SER A 479 2.26 -8.19 33.74
N GLY A 480 2.63 -8.68 34.91
CA GLY A 480 3.83 -8.22 35.62
C GLY A 480 3.56 -6.94 36.44
N GLY A 481 4.58 -6.39 37.10
CA GLY A 481 4.47 -5.13 37.87
C GLY A 481 3.89 -5.21 39.30
N GLY A 482 3.19 -6.30 39.65
CA GLY A 482 2.57 -6.47 40.97
C GLY A 482 1.36 -5.55 41.23
N ASN A 483 0.94 -5.45 42.49
CA ASN A 483 -0.16 -4.58 42.94
C ASN A 483 0.37 -3.20 43.39
N LEU A 484 1.10 -2.52 42.51
CA LEU A 484 1.68 -1.21 42.80
C LEU A 484 0.92 -0.14 42.02
N ALA A 485 0.46 0.92 42.69
CA ALA A 485 -0.42 1.91 42.08
C ALA A 485 0.35 2.86 41.13
N ARG A 486 -0.15 3.13 39.92
CA ARG A 486 0.49 4.09 38.97
C ARG A 486 -0.53 4.93 38.24
N ASN A 487 -0.14 6.12 37.75
CA ASN A 487 -0.96 6.78 36.75
C ASN A 487 -0.66 6.15 35.38
N VAL A 488 -1.70 5.64 34.75
CA VAL A 488 -1.65 5.00 33.44
C VAL A 488 -2.42 5.86 32.46
N THR A 489 -1.79 6.20 31.33
CA THR A 489 -2.44 6.90 30.22
C THR A 489 -2.78 5.90 29.13
N PHE A 490 -4.06 5.84 28.77
CA PHE A 490 -4.59 5.02 27.69
C PHE A 490 -4.90 5.91 26.49
N VAL A 491 -4.39 5.54 25.32
CA VAL A 491 -4.49 6.34 24.10
C VAL A 491 -5.07 5.50 22.97
N TRP A 492 -6.11 5.97 22.27
CA TRP A 492 -6.74 5.23 21.18
C TRP A 492 -7.14 6.14 20.01
N LEU A 493 -7.33 5.58 18.82
CA LEU A 493 -7.69 6.36 17.64
C LEU A 493 -9.21 6.58 17.60
N GLN A 494 -9.66 7.72 17.08
CA GLN A 494 -11.10 8.02 16.96
C GLN A 494 -11.87 6.95 16.16
N SER A 495 -11.25 6.34 15.15
CA SER A 495 -11.87 5.26 14.36
C SER A 495 -12.23 4.02 15.19
N GLU A 496 -11.72 3.92 16.41
CA GLU A 496 -11.92 2.78 17.31
C GLU A 496 -13.03 3.05 18.33
N ASP A 497 -13.69 4.22 18.30
CA ASP A 497 -14.72 4.57 19.28
C ASP A 497 -15.91 3.60 19.31
N ASN A 498 -16.09 2.74 18.30
CA ASN A 498 -17.16 1.74 18.26
C ASN A 498 -18.58 2.33 18.46
N GLY A 499 -18.83 3.52 17.89
CA GLY A 499 -20.09 4.23 18.06
C GLY A 499 -20.24 4.96 19.40
N LYS A 500 -19.21 4.98 20.25
CA LYS A 500 -19.18 5.75 21.50
C LYS A 500 -18.92 7.23 21.23
N GLY A 501 -19.64 8.08 21.96
CA GLY A 501 -19.44 9.53 21.92
C GLY A 501 -18.16 9.94 22.65
N PRO A 502 -17.67 11.18 22.45
CA PRO A 502 -16.53 11.71 23.16
C PRO A 502 -16.81 11.99 24.66
N ASN A 503 -18.07 11.95 25.10
CA ASN A 503 -18.47 12.42 26.41
C ASN A 503 -18.57 11.28 27.42
N ASN A 504 -18.27 11.57 28.68
CA ASN A 504 -18.39 10.62 29.79
C ASN A 504 -17.68 9.27 29.53
N MET A 505 -16.50 9.32 28.93
CA MET A 505 -15.68 8.13 28.71
C MET A 505 -14.95 7.73 29.98
N GLY A 506 -15.08 6.47 30.39
CA GLY A 506 -14.41 5.89 31.55
C GLY A 506 -13.50 4.72 31.16
N ILE A 507 -12.46 4.49 31.97
CA ILE A 507 -11.64 3.27 31.88
C ILE A 507 -12.27 2.18 32.73
N TRP A 508 -12.30 0.96 32.19
CA TRP A 508 -12.81 -0.23 32.85
C TRP A 508 -11.71 -1.27 32.93
N GLN A 509 -11.64 -1.98 34.05
CA GLN A 509 -10.65 -3.02 34.32
C GLN A 509 -11.34 -4.34 34.64
N ASN A 510 -10.76 -5.45 34.18
CA ASN A 510 -11.10 -6.80 34.58
C ASN A 510 -9.84 -7.52 35.07
N THR A 511 -9.80 -7.85 36.37
CA THR A 511 -8.73 -8.63 37.02
C THR A 511 -9.13 -10.08 37.28
N SER A 512 -10.39 -10.45 37.03
CA SER A 512 -10.95 -11.77 37.25
C SER A 512 -12.02 -12.09 36.19
N THR A 513 -13.31 -12.01 36.54
CA THR A 513 -14.45 -12.31 35.66
C THR A 513 -15.41 -11.14 35.45
N THR A 514 -15.23 -10.01 36.15
CA THR A 514 -16.13 -8.86 36.09
C THR A 514 -15.37 -7.59 35.72
N TRP A 515 -15.96 -6.79 34.83
CA TRP A 515 -15.45 -5.45 34.49
C TRP A 515 -15.95 -4.43 35.52
N SER A 516 -15.03 -3.67 36.11
CA SER A 516 -15.32 -2.58 37.04
C SER A 516 -14.71 -1.27 36.56
N ARG A 517 -15.42 -0.16 36.76
CA ARG A 517 -14.94 1.17 36.40
C ARG A 517 -13.74 1.58 37.26
N VAL A 518 -12.74 2.21 36.64
CA VAL A 518 -11.57 2.77 37.32
C VAL A 518 -11.64 4.29 37.29
N GLY A 519 -11.85 4.90 38.47
CA GLY A 519 -12.00 6.34 38.61
C GLY A 519 -13.31 6.88 38.02
N ASN A 520 -13.32 8.17 37.69
CA ASN A 520 -14.47 8.85 37.10
C ASN A 520 -14.39 8.85 35.56
N SER A 521 -15.51 9.12 34.91
CA SER A 521 -15.55 9.40 33.48
C SER A 521 -15.12 10.84 33.17
N GLU A 522 -14.70 11.09 31.93
CA GLU A 522 -14.36 12.42 31.43
C GLU A 522 -14.70 12.58 29.95
N ASN A 523 -14.82 13.84 29.50
CA ASN A 523 -14.95 14.12 28.08
C ASN A 523 -13.57 14.06 27.42
N VAL A 524 -13.46 13.31 26.34
CA VAL A 524 -12.23 13.14 25.55
C VAL A 524 -12.34 13.89 24.22
N SER A 525 -11.27 14.56 23.83
CA SER A 525 -11.17 15.28 22.55
C SER A 525 -9.86 14.92 21.83
N GLY A 526 -9.76 15.29 20.55
CA GLY A 526 -8.58 15.02 19.73
C GLY A 526 -8.55 13.63 19.10
N ASN A 527 -7.54 13.42 18.26
CA ASN A 527 -7.21 12.16 17.63
C ASN A 527 -5.68 12.04 17.55
N PRO A 528 -5.04 11.16 18.35
CA PRO A 528 -5.66 10.17 19.21
C PRO A 528 -6.38 10.76 20.43
N ARG A 529 -7.33 10.00 20.98
CA ARG A 529 -8.00 10.24 22.26
C ARG A 529 -7.14 9.69 23.40
N SER A 530 -7.25 10.29 24.58
CA SER A 530 -6.43 9.94 25.75
C SER A 530 -7.22 10.04 27.06
N ILE A 531 -7.01 9.11 27.98
CA ILE A 531 -7.47 9.18 29.37
C ILE A 531 -6.33 8.73 30.30
N THR A 532 -6.06 9.50 31.36
CA THR A 532 -5.07 9.14 32.39
C THR A 532 -5.77 8.78 33.71
N ARG A 533 -5.46 7.63 34.30
CA ARG A 533 -6.08 7.16 35.56
C ARG A 533 -5.05 6.61 36.54
N ALA A 534 -5.24 6.91 37.82
CA ALA A 534 -4.56 6.23 38.91
C ALA A 534 -5.12 4.80 39.02
N ILE A 535 -4.30 3.81 38.67
CA ILE A 535 -4.62 2.38 38.70
C ILE A 535 -3.94 1.77 39.93
N THR A 536 -4.68 1.08 40.79
CA THR A 536 -4.15 0.49 42.03
C THR A 536 -3.53 -0.90 41.85
N SER A 537 -4.02 -1.68 40.88
CA SER A 537 -3.41 -2.93 40.43
C SER A 537 -3.23 -2.86 38.93
N LEU A 538 -1.98 -2.88 38.44
CA LEU A 538 -1.71 -2.79 37.01
C LEU A 538 -2.07 -4.07 36.25
N SER A 539 -2.32 -5.19 36.93
CA SER A 539 -2.62 -6.45 36.26
C SER A 539 -4.05 -6.50 35.70
N GLY A 540 -4.25 -7.24 34.62
CA GLY A 540 -5.58 -7.51 34.04
C GLY A 540 -5.83 -6.82 32.71
N SER A 541 -7.07 -6.89 32.25
CA SER A 541 -7.50 -6.29 30.99
C SER A 541 -8.17 -4.94 31.20
N PHE A 542 -7.91 -3.99 30.32
CA PHE A 542 -8.45 -2.64 30.34
C PHE A 542 -9.09 -2.29 29.01
N THR A 543 -10.16 -1.50 29.05
CA THR A 543 -10.78 -0.89 27.87
C THR A 543 -11.45 0.43 28.27
N ALA A 544 -11.98 1.16 27.30
CA ALA A 544 -12.79 2.34 27.57
C ALA A 544 -14.22 2.14 27.05
N THR A 545 -15.18 2.74 27.73
CA THR A 545 -16.55 2.88 27.24
C THR A 545 -17.19 4.08 27.91
N ASP A 546 -18.30 4.55 27.37
CA ASP A 546 -19.12 5.54 28.04
C ASP A 546 -19.77 4.93 29.29
N ASP A 547 -20.02 5.77 30.28
CA ASP A 547 -20.98 5.42 31.33
C ASP A 547 -22.35 5.28 30.65
N LEU A 548 -22.73 4.04 30.37
CA LEU A 548 -23.95 3.58 29.70
C LEU A 548 -25.13 4.56 29.84
N ASN A 549 -25.50 5.22 28.75
CA ASN A 549 -26.80 5.88 28.64
C ASN A 549 -27.71 5.07 27.69
N PRO A 550 -28.45 4.04 28.14
CA PRO A 550 -29.87 4.10 27.82
C PRO A 550 -30.38 5.41 28.44
N LEU A 551 -31.34 6.06 27.78
CA LEU A 551 -32.01 7.22 28.36
C LEU A 551 -32.37 6.90 29.83
N PRO A 552 -32.45 7.88 30.74
CA PRO A 552 -32.87 7.70 32.14
C PRO A 552 -34.24 7.04 32.30
N ILE A 553 -34.85 6.68 31.19
CA ILE A 553 -36.06 5.91 31.05
C ILE A 553 -35.86 4.76 30.06
N GLN A 554 -36.40 3.59 30.39
CA GLN A 554 -36.53 2.51 29.42
C GLN A 554 -37.91 2.62 28.77
N LEU A 555 -37.99 3.01 27.50
CA LEU A 555 -39.26 3.09 26.76
C LEU A 555 -39.72 1.69 26.33
N ALA A 556 -40.96 1.34 26.66
CA ALA A 556 -41.64 0.16 26.15
C ALA A 556 -42.28 0.43 24.78
N SER A 557 -42.69 1.66 24.50
CA SER A 557 -43.23 2.08 23.19
C SER A 557 -43.33 3.60 23.11
N PHE A 558 -43.29 4.14 21.90
CA PHE A 558 -43.76 5.49 21.56
C PHE A 558 -44.42 5.41 20.19
N ILE A 559 -45.67 5.89 20.08
CA ILE A 559 -46.52 5.69 18.90
C ILE A 559 -47.27 6.98 18.60
N ALA A 560 -47.27 7.37 17.33
CA ALA A 560 -48.09 8.44 16.80
C ALA A 560 -49.27 7.89 15.99
N THR A 561 -50.49 8.31 16.34
CA THR A 561 -51.73 7.88 15.66
C THR A 561 -52.52 9.10 15.19
N PRO A 562 -52.88 9.20 13.90
CA PRO A 562 -53.80 10.23 13.41
C PRO A 562 -55.14 10.21 14.16
N VAL A 563 -55.64 11.37 14.56
CA VAL A 563 -56.97 11.58 15.15
C VAL A 563 -57.67 12.75 14.48
N ALA A 564 -58.98 12.91 14.70
CA ALA A 564 -59.85 13.84 13.96
C ALA A 564 -59.32 15.28 13.83
N ASN A 565 -58.60 15.79 14.83
CA ASN A 565 -58.05 17.16 14.85
C ASN A 565 -56.53 17.20 15.14
N GLY A 566 -55.78 16.16 14.75
CA GLY A 566 -54.31 16.15 14.89
C GLY A 566 -53.70 14.77 15.08
N VAL A 567 -52.71 14.64 15.97
CA VAL A 567 -52.00 13.38 16.22
C VAL A 567 -52.03 13.04 17.71
N ARG A 568 -52.54 11.85 18.05
CA ARG A 568 -52.41 11.30 19.40
C ARG A 568 -51.09 10.56 19.52
N LEU A 569 -50.25 11.03 20.43
CA LEU A 569 -49.03 10.38 20.86
C LEU A 569 -49.31 9.57 22.13
N ALA A 570 -48.84 8.32 22.14
CA ALA A 570 -48.92 7.46 23.31
C ALA A 570 -47.56 6.80 23.52
N TRP A 571 -47.06 6.80 24.75
CA TRP A 571 -45.84 6.09 25.12
C TRP A 571 -46.04 5.34 26.42
N ARG A 572 -45.23 4.30 26.58
CA ARG A 572 -45.13 3.54 27.81
C ARG A 572 -43.69 3.49 28.25
N THR A 573 -43.46 3.71 29.53
CA THR A 573 -42.16 3.63 30.19
C THR A 573 -42.13 2.31 30.97
N LEU A 574 -40.97 1.66 31.08
CA LEU A 574 -40.78 0.45 31.89
C LEU A 574 -40.16 0.79 33.24
N THR A 575 -39.22 1.73 33.24
CA THR A 575 -38.56 2.30 34.41
C THR A 575 -38.25 3.76 34.14
N GLU A 576 -38.32 4.62 35.14
CA GLU A 576 -37.94 6.04 35.13
C GLU A 576 -36.94 6.31 36.25
N LEU A 577 -35.95 7.16 35.99
CA LEU A 577 -34.97 7.62 36.98
C LEU A 577 -34.94 9.14 36.95
N ASN A 578 -35.24 9.77 38.10
CA ASN A 578 -35.25 11.23 38.28
C ASN A 578 -36.08 12.00 37.24
N ASN A 579 -37.09 11.39 36.63
CA ASN A 579 -37.85 11.96 35.52
C ASN A 579 -38.76 13.11 36.01
N TYR A 580 -38.48 14.33 35.55
CA TYR A 580 -39.34 15.49 35.80
C TYR A 580 -40.56 15.49 34.86
N GLY A 581 -40.37 15.08 33.61
CA GLY A 581 -41.45 14.89 32.64
C GLY A 581 -41.00 15.00 31.20
N PHE A 582 -41.98 14.99 30.29
CA PHE A 582 -41.75 14.95 28.86
C PHE A 582 -42.32 16.19 28.18
N PHE A 583 -41.55 16.77 27.27
CA PHE A 583 -42.04 17.65 26.23
C PHE A 583 -42.13 16.87 24.92
N ILE A 584 -43.09 17.24 24.07
CA ILE A 584 -43.21 16.66 22.74
C ILE A 584 -42.61 17.63 21.75
N GLN A 585 -41.72 17.11 20.91
CA GLN A 585 -41.22 17.85 19.77
C GLN A 585 -41.80 17.33 18.46
N GLN A 586 -42.01 18.24 17.51
CA GLN A 586 -42.44 17.92 16.15
C GLN A 586 -41.50 18.52 15.10
N SER A 587 -41.43 17.88 13.95
CA SER A 587 -40.78 18.39 12.73
C SER A 587 -41.61 17.95 11.53
N ALA A 588 -41.73 18.81 10.51
CA ALA A 588 -42.12 18.33 9.19
C ALA A 588 -41.08 17.30 8.72
N TYR A 589 -41.50 16.24 8.02
CA TYR A 589 -40.60 15.17 7.59
C TYR A 589 -39.41 15.69 6.74
N SER A 590 -39.64 16.74 5.95
CA SER A 590 -38.65 17.36 5.07
C SER A 590 -37.81 18.47 5.73
N ALA A 591 -38.05 18.78 7.01
CA ALA A 591 -37.34 19.86 7.72
C ALA A 591 -36.16 19.31 8.55
N SER A 592 -35.14 20.13 8.77
CA SER A 592 -33.90 19.75 9.47
C SER A 592 -33.90 20.02 10.98
N GLY A 593 -35.05 20.27 11.61
CA GLY A 593 -35.11 20.64 13.02
C GLY A 593 -36.43 20.34 13.72
N PHE A 594 -36.32 19.91 14.98
CA PHE A 594 -37.45 19.64 15.88
C PHE A 594 -37.76 20.88 16.73
N ALA A 595 -39.04 21.24 16.84
CA ALA A 595 -39.53 22.30 17.71
C ALA A 595 -40.42 21.74 18.82
N ASP A 596 -40.34 22.30 20.03
CA ASP A 596 -41.24 21.98 21.14
C ASP A 596 -42.68 22.38 20.75
N ILE A 597 -43.64 21.48 20.97
CA ILE A 597 -45.06 21.82 20.86
C ILE A 597 -45.45 22.61 22.11
N GLU A 598 -46.03 23.79 21.92
CA GLU A 598 -46.48 24.64 23.02
C GLU A 598 -47.50 23.90 23.90
N GLY A 599 -47.31 23.95 25.23
CA GLY A 599 -48.18 23.26 26.19
C GLY A 599 -48.06 21.73 26.21
N SER A 600 -47.03 21.16 25.58
CA SER A 600 -46.87 19.69 25.50
C SER A 600 -46.26 19.00 26.71
N PHE A 601 -46.07 19.72 27.82
CA PHE A 601 -45.48 19.13 29.00
C PHE A 601 -46.42 18.09 29.63
N VAL A 602 -45.93 16.86 29.79
CA VAL A 602 -46.59 15.79 30.53
C VAL A 602 -45.70 15.41 31.72
N PRO A 603 -46.16 15.58 32.97
CA PRO A 603 -45.34 15.35 34.15
C PRO A 603 -44.94 13.86 34.27
N GLY A 604 -43.68 13.63 34.66
CA GLY A 604 -43.13 12.29 34.93
C GLY A 604 -43.46 11.80 36.34
N HIS A 605 -43.02 10.58 36.68
CA HIS A 605 -43.21 9.99 38.00
C HIS A 605 -41.92 9.98 38.85
N GLY A 606 -40.89 10.74 38.48
CA GLY A 606 -39.62 10.78 39.19
C GLY A 606 -38.82 9.49 39.00
N THR A 607 -38.51 8.81 40.10
CA THR A 607 -37.80 7.53 40.06
C THR A 607 -38.77 6.39 40.37
N THR A 608 -39.02 5.52 39.40
CA THR A 608 -39.94 4.39 39.52
C THR A 608 -39.49 3.23 38.63
N ASN A 609 -39.64 2.00 39.12
CA ASN A 609 -39.43 0.79 38.33
C ASN A 609 -40.76 0.15 37.88
N LEU A 610 -41.87 0.86 38.04
CA LEU A 610 -43.18 0.43 37.56
C LEU A 610 -43.43 1.02 36.17
N PRO A 611 -44.02 0.26 35.24
CA PRO A 611 -44.39 0.81 33.96
C PRO A 611 -45.49 1.85 34.06
N HIS A 612 -45.34 2.97 33.34
CA HIS A 612 -46.35 4.03 33.26
C HIS A 612 -46.75 4.29 31.80
N ASP A 613 -48.04 4.52 31.59
CA ASP A 613 -48.62 4.86 30.29
C ASP A 613 -48.93 6.35 30.24
N TYR A 614 -48.57 6.98 29.12
CA TYR A 614 -48.71 8.40 28.89
C TYR A 614 -49.37 8.67 27.55
N THR A 615 -50.05 9.82 27.46
CA THR A 615 -50.60 10.29 26.20
C THR A 615 -50.57 11.81 26.09
N PHE A 616 -50.38 12.29 24.87
CA PHE A 616 -50.50 13.69 24.50
C PHE A 616 -51.19 13.78 23.14
N THR A 617 -52.06 14.78 22.93
CA THR A 617 -52.68 15.01 21.62
C THR A 617 -52.17 16.33 21.06
N ALA A 618 -51.36 16.25 20.00
CA ALA A 618 -50.95 17.41 19.22
C ALA A 618 -52.12 17.85 18.34
N ALA A 619 -52.84 18.90 18.75
CA ALA A 619 -53.97 19.45 18.01
C ALA A 619 -53.50 20.34 16.84
N SER A 620 -54.37 20.50 15.83
CA SER A 620 -54.16 21.44 14.71
C SER A 620 -52.90 21.19 13.88
N VAL A 621 -52.38 19.95 13.86
CA VAL A 621 -51.26 19.56 12.99
C VAL A 621 -51.75 19.53 11.54
N GLN A 622 -51.08 20.28 10.67
CA GLN A 622 -51.47 20.40 9.25
C GLN A 622 -51.32 19.05 8.51
N ALA A 623 -52.10 18.85 7.45
CA ALA A 623 -51.98 17.66 6.61
C ALA A 623 -50.55 17.54 6.03
N GLY A 624 -50.04 16.31 5.94
CA GLY A 624 -48.67 16.03 5.52
C GLY A 624 -47.97 14.99 6.40
N GLN A 625 -46.68 14.79 6.14
CA GLN A 625 -45.83 13.86 6.89
C GLN A 625 -45.09 14.60 8.02
N TRP A 626 -45.23 14.07 9.23
CA TRP A 626 -44.67 14.63 10.44
C TRP A 626 -43.86 13.60 11.21
N CYS A 627 -42.79 14.08 11.83
CA CYS A 627 -41.99 13.33 12.80
C CYS A 627 -42.24 13.91 14.19
N PHE A 628 -42.44 13.04 15.19
CA PHE A 628 -42.56 13.41 16.60
C PHE A 628 -41.49 12.70 17.42
N ARG A 629 -40.96 13.35 18.47
CA ARG A 629 -40.07 12.71 19.45
C ARG A 629 -40.36 13.21 20.86
N LEU A 630 -39.99 12.43 21.87
CA LEU A 630 -40.02 12.85 23.27
C LEU A 630 -38.72 13.59 23.61
N LYS A 631 -38.85 14.70 24.32
CA LYS A 631 -37.78 15.42 25.01
C LYS A 631 -38.04 15.26 26.51
N GLN A 632 -37.40 14.28 27.12
CA GLN A 632 -37.43 14.07 28.56
C GLN A 632 -36.56 15.12 29.25
N MET A 633 -37.02 15.60 30.41
CA MET A 633 -36.28 16.42 31.34
C MET A 633 -36.20 15.70 32.68
N ASP A 634 -35.02 15.68 33.30
CA ASP A 634 -34.82 15.14 34.64
C ASP A 634 -34.94 16.25 35.70
N MET A 635 -35.09 15.87 36.98
CA MET A 635 -35.24 16.82 38.10
C MET A 635 -34.04 17.76 38.28
N ASP A 636 -32.87 17.41 37.75
CA ASP A 636 -31.67 18.24 37.74
C ASP A 636 -31.54 19.13 36.49
N GLY A 637 -32.51 19.05 35.57
CA GLY A 637 -32.55 19.81 34.32
C GLY A 637 -31.85 19.14 33.14
N THR A 638 -31.30 17.92 33.30
CA THR A 638 -30.72 17.15 32.19
C THR A 638 -31.79 16.79 31.16
N ILE A 639 -31.41 16.77 29.87
CA ILE A 639 -32.34 16.56 28.75
C ILE A 639 -31.95 15.34 27.93
N HIS A 640 -32.94 14.51 27.63
CA HIS A 640 -32.81 13.27 26.88
C HIS A 640 -33.86 13.20 25.75
N TYR A 641 -33.49 12.65 24.59
CA TYR A 641 -34.39 12.55 23.43
C TYR A 641 -34.66 11.10 23.04
N SER A 642 -35.91 10.77 22.71
CA SER A 642 -36.25 9.48 22.09
C SER A 642 -35.93 9.47 20.59
N ASP A 643 -35.91 8.27 20.01
CA ASP A 643 -36.04 8.13 18.56
C ASP A 643 -37.37 8.73 18.08
N PRO A 644 -37.39 9.34 16.87
CA PRO A 644 -38.60 9.93 16.32
C PRO A 644 -39.54 8.87 15.72
N VAL A 645 -40.84 9.13 15.82
CA VAL A 645 -41.90 8.36 15.15
C VAL A 645 -42.53 9.18 14.04
N GLN A 646 -42.80 8.54 12.90
CA GLN A 646 -43.40 9.18 11.74
C GLN A 646 -44.90 8.93 11.68
N VAL A 647 -45.66 9.93 11.26
CA VAL A 647 -47.09 9.84 10.99
C VAL A 647 -47.47 10.65 9.76
N GLU A 648 -48.44 10.16 9.00
CA GLU A 648 -49.00 10.83 7.83
C GLU A 648 -50.45 11.24 8.12
N LEU A 649 -50.75 12.53 7.95
CA LEU A 649 -52.09 13.10 8.10
C LEU A 649 -52.75 13.30 6.73
N PRO A 650 -53.90 12.63 6.46
CA PRO A 650 -54.60 12.75 5.19
C PRO A 650 -55.10 14.17 4.93
N THR A 651 -55.07 14.61 3.68
CA THR A 651 -55.69 15.85 3.21
C THR A 651 -57.22 15.66 3.09
N GLY A 652 -57.97 16.17 4.06
CA GLY A 652 -59.44 16.28 4.00
C GLY A 652 -60.17 15.46 5.04
N VAL A 653 -60.92 16.14 5.91
CA VAL A 653 -61.77 15.51 6.93
C VAL A 653 -63.04 14.98 6.23
N THR A 654 -63.31 13.69 6.35
CA THR A 654 -64.67 13.16 6.22
C THR A 654 -64.85 12.13 7.33
N GLU A 655 -65.86 12.37 8.17
CA GLU A 655 -66.24 11.52 9.29
C GLU A 655 -66.53 10.09 8.84
N GLY A 656 -66.14 9.13 9.67
CA GLY A 656 -66.69 7.76 9.63
C GLY A 656 -65.75 6.66 9.16
N ARG A 657 -64.54 6.51 9.73
CA ARG A 657 -63.92 5.17 9.87
C ARG A 657 -62.82 5.09 10.94
N LEU A 658 -63.19 5.18 12.22
CA LEU A 658 -62.26 4.88 13.33
C LEU A 658 -62.40 3.43 13.80
N ALA A 659 -62.11 2.51 12.89
CA ALA A 659 -61.71 1.15 13.21
C ALA A 659 -60.87 0.68 12.03
N ALA A 660 -59.55 0.70 12.15
CA ALA A 660 -58.67 0.24 11.09
C ALA A 660 -58.14 -1.15 11.45
N PHE A 661 -58.18 -2.09 10.51
CA PHE A 661 -57.51 -3.37 10.65
C PHE A 661 -56.00 -3.14 10.55
N ARG A 662 -55.28 -3.16 11.67
CA ARG A 662 -53.84 -2.86 11.73
C ARG A 662 -53.10 -3.89 12.57
N LEU A 663 -51.93 -4.28 12.07
CA LEU A 663 -50.91 -5.03 12.81
C LEU A 663 -49.67 -4.14 12.93
N LEU A 664 -49.27 -3.79 14.14
CA LEU A 664 -48.12 -2.92 14.39
C LEU A 664 -46.82 -3.73 14.35
N GLN A 665 -45.70 -3.03 14.12
CA GLN A 665 -44.37 -3.64 14.26
C GLN A 665 -44.17 -4.09 15.71
N ASN A 666 -43.68 -5.31 15.92
CA ASN A 666 -43.35 -5.79 17.25
C ASN A 666 -42.26 -4.91 17.87
N TYR A 667 -42.33 -4.67 19.18
CA TYR A 667 -41.30 -3.91 19.88
C TYR A 667 -40.92 -4.58 21.21
N PRO A 668 -39.61 -4.73 21.50
CA PRO A 668 -38.48 -4.39 20.63
C PRO A 668 -38.40 -5.27 19.37
N ASN A 669 -37.71 -4.81 18.32
CA ASN A 669 -37.34 -5.60 17.14
C ASN A 669 -35.99 -5.08 16.59
N PRO A 670 -34.88 -5.84 16.68
CA PRO A 670 -34.77 -7.19 17.21
C PRO A 670 -35.11 -7.30 18.71
N PHE A 671 -35.49 -8.49 19.20
CA PHE A 671 -35.87 -8.71 20.60
C PHE A 671 -35.09 -9.83 21.28
N ASN A 672 -34.96 -9.75 22.62
CA ASN A 672 -34.31 -10.77 23.46
C ASN A 672 -34.90 -10.79 24.90
N PRO A 673 -35.43 -11.93 25.40
CA PRO A 673 -36.10 -12.98 24.65
C PRO A 673 -37.56 -12.62 24.36
N SER A 674 -38.09 -11.45 24.81
CA SER A 674 -39.51 -11.11 24.69
C SER A 674 -39.78 -9.86 23.85
N THR A 675 -40.94 -9.84 23.17
CA THR A 675 -41.45 -8.70 22.39
C THR A 675 -42.95 -8.59 22.54
N ASN A 676 -43.51 -7.40 22.34
CA ASN A 676 -44.96 -7.19 22.29
C ASN A 676 -45.42 -6.95 20.85
N ILE A 677 -46.54 -7.57 20.49
CA ILE A 677 -47.21 -7.41 19.20
C ILE A 677 -48.55 -6.74 19.47
N SER A 678 -48.74 -5.55 18.87
CA SER A 678 -49.96 -4.77 19.03
C SER A 678 -50.82 -4.78 17.77
N PHE A 679 -52.14 -4.79 17.92
CA PHE A 679 -53.08 -4.80 16.81
C PHE A 679 -54.43 -4.15 17.12
N THR A 680 -55.16 -3.76 16.07
CA THR A 680 -56.54 -3.26 16.10
C THR A 680 -57.38 -3.94 15.02
N VAL A 681 -58.69 -4.09 15.24
CA VAL A 681 -59.63 -4.61 14.23
C VAL A 681 -60.62 -3.55 13.75
N GLU A 682 -61.11 -3.71 12.52
CA GLU A 682 -62.07 -2.79 11.87
C GLU A 682 -63.53 -3.08 12.22
N SER A 683 -63.88 -4.33 12.51
CA SER A 683 -65.23 -4.74 12.92
C SER A 683 -65.17 -5.81 14.00
N ALA A 684 -66.26 -5.96 14.76
CA ALA A 684 -66.33 -6.90 15.87
C ALA A 684 -66.32 -8.32 15.30
N ALA A 685 -65.20 -9.02 15.48
CA ALA A 685 -64.98 -10.37 14.95
C ALA A 685 -63.96 -11.12 15.81
N ARG A 686 -63.92 -12.45 15.64
CA ARG A 686 -62.84 -13.26 16.22
C ARG A 686 -61.53 -12.90 15.54
N ALA A 687 -60.54 -12.50 16.33
CA ALA A 687 -59.18 -12.22 15.88
C ALA A 687 -58.22 -13.32 16.35
N VAL A 688 -57.27 -13.70 15.49
CA VAL A 688 -56.22 -14.66 15.78
C VAL A 688 -54.87 -14.03 15.49
N VAL A 689 -53.94 -14.07 16.45
CA VAL A 689 -52.55 -13.66 16.27
C VAL A 689 -51.65 -14.89 16.39
N SER A 690 -50.94 -15.23 15.33
CA SER A 690 -50.05 -16.41 15.28
C SER A 690 -48.65 -16.06 14.82
N VAL A 691 -47.67 -16.81 15.31
CA VAL A 691 -46.25 -16.73 14.95
C VAL A 691 -45.86 -17.94 14.12
N TYR A 692 -45.01 -17.71 13.11
CA TYR A 692 -44.50 -18.69 12.17
C TYR A 692 -42.98 -18.55 12.02
N ASN A 693 -42.27 -19.64 11.74
CA ASN A 693 -40.86 -19.58 11.36
C ASN A 693 -40.68 -19.25 9.86
N ILE A 694 -39.42 -19.15 9.40
CA ILE A 694 -39.10 -18.84 8.00
C ILE A 694 -39.60 -19.89 6.99
N LEU A 695 -39.86 -21.13 7.43
CA LEU A 695 -40.42 -22.20 6.60
C LEU A 695 -41.96 -22.16 6.57
N GLY A 696 -42.58 -21.17 7.22
CA GLY A 696 -44.03 -21.05 7.35
C GLY A 696 -44.65 -22.02 8.35
N GLN A 697 -43.84 -22.73 9.16
CA GLN A 697 -44.35 -23.61 10.20
C GLN A 697 -44.88 -22.78 11.37
N HIS A 698 -46.07 -23.13 11.87
CA HIS A 698 -46.68 -22.51 13.04
C HIS A 698 -45.83 -22.76 14.29
N VAL A 699 -45.56 -21.69 15.03
CA VAL A 699 -44.72 -21.69 16.24
C VAL A 699 -45.57 -21.49 17.49
N ALA A 700 -46.49 -20.52 17.46
CA ALA A 700 -47.36 -20.21 18.59
C ALA A 700 -48.60 -19.41 18.16
N THR A 701 -49.69 -19.52 18.92
CA THR A 701 -50.82 -18.59 18.85
C THR A 701 -50.84 -17.74 20.11
N LEU A 702 -50.75 -16.42 19.93
CA LEU A 702 -50.62 -15.43 21.02
C LEU A 702 -51.96 -14.85 21.45
N PHE A 703 -52.93 -14.82 20.52
CA PHE A 703 -54.28 -14.35 20.76
C PHE A 703 -55.24 -15.17 19.90
N ASP A 704 -56.36 -15.59 20.48
CA ASP A 704 -57.46 -16.21 19.74
C ASP A 704 -58.77 -15.92 20.50
N GLY A 705 -59.53 -14.94 20.04
CA GLY A 705 -60.74 -14.52 20.74
C GLY A 705 -61.48 -13.35 20.09
N PRO A 706 -62.63 -12.95 20.65
CA PRO A 706 -63.37 -11.78 20.16
C PRO A 706 -62.56 -10.50 20.36
N ALA A 707 -62.50 -9.65 19.33
CA ALA A 707 -61.84 -8.35 19.36
C ALA A 707 -62.83 -7.22 19.02
N GLU A 708 -62.78 -6.14 19.80
CA GLU A 708 -63.65 -4.96 19.65
C GLU A 708 -63.08 -3.98 18.60
N PRO A 709 -63.92 -3.37 17.74
CA PRO A 709 -63.49 -2.38 16.76
C PRO A 709 -62.70 -1.22 17.41
N GLY A 710 -61.54 -0.89 16.86
CA GLY A 710 -60.74 0.26 17.30
C GLY A 710 -60.01 0.11 18.65
N ARG A 711 -60.23 -0.98 19.40
CA ARG A 711 -59.48 -1.27 20.63
C ARG A 711 -58.07 -1.77 20.29
N LEU A 712 -57.06 -1.19 20.93
CA LEU A 712 -55.67 -1.64 20.82
C LEU A 712 -55.44 -2.82 21.75
N TYR A 713 -55.10 -3.97 21.17
CA TYR A 713 -54.66 -5.16 21.89
C TYR A 713 -53.14 -5.24 21.82
N SER A 714 -52.51 -5.70 22.90
CA SER A 714 -51.07 -5.96 22.98
C SER A 714 -50.87 -7.35 23.56
N VAL A 715 -50.15 -8.21 22.83
CA VAL A 715 -49.84 -9.58 23.25
C VAL A 715 -48.35 -9.84 23.24
N ALA A 716 -47.87 -10.50 24.29
CA ALA A 716 -46.46 -10.81 24.46
C ALA A 716 -46.08 -12.11 23.72
N PHE A 717 -44.92 -12.11 23.08
CA PHE A 717 -44.26 -13.32 22.57
C PHE A 717 -42.95 -13.52 23.30
N SER A 718 -42.76 -14.73 23.85
CA SER A 718 -41.48 -15.16 24.43
C SER A 718 -40.76 -16.11 23.47
N GLY A 719 -39.57 -15.69 23.07
CA GLY A 719 -38.63 -16.44 22.25
C GLY A 719 -37.82 -17.48 23.03
N GLU A 720 -37.99 -17.63 24.36
CA GLU A 720 -37.16 -18.51 25.21
C GLU A 720 -37.05 -19.96 24.70
N ASN A 721 -38.11 -20.49 24.09
CA ASN A 721 -38.17 -21.88 23.61
C ASN A 721 -37.97 -22.04 22.09
N VAL A 722 -37.53 -20.99 21.38
CA VAL A 722 -37.27 -21.03 19.93
C VAL A 722 -35.89 -20.49 19.58
N VAL A 723 -35.32 -20.87 18.43
CA VAL A 723 -33.94 -20.48 18.05
C VAL A 723 -33.85 -19.02 17.61
N SER A 724 -32.70 -18.37 17.78
CA SER A 724 -32.46 -17.04 17.19
C SER A 724 -32.68 -17.07 15.67
N GLY A 725 -33.26 -16.01 15.12
CA GLY A 725 -33.58 -15.94 13.70
C GLY A 725 -34.80 -15.08 13.40
N SER A 726 -35.17 -15.06 12.12
CA SER A 726 -36.36 -14.35 11.63
C SER A 726 -37.63 -15.18 11.87
N TYR A 727 -38.70 -14.50 12.27
CA TYR A 727 -40.04 -15.06 12.42
C TYR A 727 -41.05 -14.13 11.75
N TYR A 728 -42.18 -14.69 11.35
CA TYR A 728 -43.33 -13.92 10.88
C TYR A 728 -44.45 -14.01 11.90
N TYR A 729 -45.18 -12.93 12.11
CA TYR A 729 -46.42 -12.96 12.87
C TYR A 729 -47.55 -12.41 12.03
N ALA A 730 -48.73 -12.99 12.17
CA ALA A 730 -49.91 -12.65 11.39
C ALA A 730 -51.12 -12.40 12.29
N LEU A 731 -51.92 -11.41 11.92
CA LEU A 731 -53.24 -11.12 12.46
C LEU A 731 -54.28 -11.53 11.43
N GLU A 732 -55.26 -12.32 11.86
CA GLU A 732 -56.42 -12.73 11.07
C GLU A 732 -57.70 -12.31 11.77
N SER A 733 -58.58 -11.57 11.08
CA SER A 733 -59.90 -11.20 11.61
C SER A 733 -60.86 -10.82 10.48
N GLY A 734 -62.11 -11.28 10.56
CA GLY A 734 -63.16 -10.93 9.60
C GLY A 734 -62.82 -11.24 8.13
N GLY A 735 -62.05 -12.31 7.88
CA GLY A 735 -61.59 -12.71 6.53
C GLY A 735 -60.34 -11.97 6.03
N ASN A 736 -59.81 -10.99 6.76
CA ASN A 736 -58.60 -10.27 6.42
C ASN A 736 -57.38 -10.84 7.16
N ARG A 737 -56.22 -10.82 6.50
CA ARG A 737 -54.93 -11.27 7.06
C ARG A 737 -53.83 -10.24 6.78
N ILE A 738 -53.10 -9.83 7.80
CA ILE A 738 -51.88 -9.02 7.67
C ILE A 738 -50.75 -9.73 8.40
N SER A 739 -49.56 -9.76 7.80
CA SER A 739 -48.35 -10.33 8.41
C SER A 739 -47.20 -9.34 8.45
N LYS A 740 -46.34 -9.47 9.47
CA LYS A 740 -45.10 -8.70 9.62
C LYS A 740 -43.96 -9.64 10.06
N MET A 741 -42.73 -9.20 9.86
CA MET A 741 -41.52 -9.94 10.24
C MET A 741 -40.94 -9.39 11.55
N MET A 742 -40.38 -10.26 12.38
CA MET A 742 -39.64 -9.95 13.60
C MET A 742 -38.33 -10.74 13.67
N MET A 743 -37.34 -10.24 14.41
CA MET A 743 -36.02 -10.84 14.57
C MET A 743 -35.72 -11.13 16.05
N LEU A 744 -35.50 -12.40 16.38
CA LEU A 744 -35.07 -12.84 17.71
C LEU A 744 -33.55 -12.96 17.72
N VAL A 745 -32.89 -12.31 18.69
CA VAL A 745 -31.44 -12.38 18.91
C VAL A 745 -31.20 -12.82 20.35
N LYS A 746 -30.89 -14.10 20.57
CA LYS A 746 -30.46 -14.61 21.88
C LYS A 746 -28.96 -14.52 22.09
#